data_AF-A0A952QHH9-F1
#
_entry.id   AF-A0A952QHH9-F1
#
_cell.length_a   1.000
_cell.length_b   1.000
_cell.length_c   1.000
_cell.angle_alpha   90.00
_cell.angle_beta   90.00
_cell.angle_gamma   90.00
#
_symmetry.space_group_name_H-M   'P 1'
#
loop_
_entity.id
_entity.type
_entity.pdbx_description
1 polymer ?
#
loop_
_entity_poly.entity_id
_entity_poly.type
_entity_poly.pdbx_seq_one_letter_code
_entity_poly.pdbx_strand_id
1 'polypeptide(L)'
;MPLQWTVDYGNGAIPVELPHVWHLQVPITWEGPAIYRATAKVDPDTPILLFHGASYLAEVFVESEPVADHRGIWDAFTVDLTPWANQQVEIEVRITKNGGRRFPVRDVASGFIPYVFHTFGGLFRPVEFVGPGFQLQKDAAPTGVTVDNGRIHINGKPFYARGILTWGWYPQSTNPHADLATVRAEADHIQDAGFNLVKFCLWLPPHHYLEELHRRGIWAWIELPVWLPNPDATCLHQMEEECLRIVAQYRHHPNILAWTAGCELSEGIDPQWRKGLVEKIQVLTGHPLVKDNSGGAEMYGGHPDEFGTFEDFHPYCEPMDYPGVLASLAPGPRPTMPALLGEFNDYDLFRPLHQWVDNCPYWASGDPQLNDQGVRWQHDLPAIIAKCRDSELGEWLKRHGNELSLNSQLQSIWMRQRAFDATRLQPWIDGWVLTGLRHTPISSAGIWDDGGEPAYPVQTLRQWTADTSLLLFPRRTPPWVNGGNRVGFEPATVRFAGNCRFHAAVHSVVELESTLRWKIDGIGSGECATTRVRALETVEVGSFTAELPAGRHRLELSFGDAVREFPIHVTTPLDRFDLSVTHTPLATLSRPFFREACLQYQHPAWAEHGWQNDFDRLALVASDQAIDPRCLPQDAEILLTRLDTRTFERLPLAARIGDRFVTTLLPGCPRGDQPPDPSKNPAAHDFLRLAQRILESE
;
A
#
# COMPACT_ATOMS: atom_id res chain seq x y z
N MET A 1 30.92 -22.34 16.91
CA MET A 1 30.35 -21.46 17.97
C MET A 1 30.21 -20.06 17.38
N PRO A 2 29.17 -19.29 17.73
CA PRO A 2 29.07 -17.91 17.28
C PRO A 2 30.29 -17.12 17.77
N LEU A 3 30.85 -16.28 16.89
CA LEU A 3 31.95 -15.39 17.25
C LEU A 3 31.46 -14.36 18.27
N GLN A 4 32.28 -14.10 19.28
CA GLN A 4 32.05 -12.99 20.20
C GLN A 4 32.56 -11.71 19.55
N TRP A 5 31.62 -10.88 19.09
CA TRP A 5 31.93 -9.61 18.46
C TRP A 5 31.95 -8.49 19.50
N THR A 6 32.83 -7.52 19.25
CA THR A 6 32.77 -6.21 19.88
C THR A 6 32.62 -5.14 18.80
N VAL A 7 32.04 -4.00 19.14
CA VAL A 7 31.98 -2.80 18.28
C VAL A 7 32.57 -1.60 19.03
N ASP A 8 33.35 -0.79 18.34
CA ASP A 8 33.87 0.49 18.86
C ASP A 8 33.44 1.64 17.95
N TYR A 9 32.78 2.63 18.55
CA TYR A 9 32.32 3.85 17.89
C TYR A 9 33.28 5.04 18.07
N GLY A 10 34.45 4.81 18.66
CA GLY A 10 35.44 5.82 19.05
C GLY A 10 35.49 6.09 20.56
N ASN A 11 34.69 5.38 21.36
CA ASN A 11 34.57 5.56 22.81
C ASN A 11 34.88 4.27 23.60
N GLY A 12 35.46 3.27 22.94
CA GLY A 12 35.81 1.98 23.51
C GLY A 12 34.93 0.84 22.99
N ALA A 13 35.50 -0.36 22.96
CA ALA A 13 34.83 -1.55 22.46
C ALA A 13 33.76 -2.06 23.44
N ILE A 14 32.57 -2.33 22.92
CA ILE A 14 31.46 -2.95 23.66
C ILE A 14 31.07 -4.29 23.03
N PRO A 15 30.72 -5.33 23.82
CA PRO A 15 30.22 -6.59 23.27
C PRO A 15 28.90 -6.41 22.52
N VAL A 16 28.74 -7.12 21.39
CA VAL A 16 27.52 -7.14 20.58
C VAL A 16 27.22 -8.54 20.07
N GLU A 17 25.94 -8.83 19.89
CA GLU A 17 25.48 -10.03 19.20
C GLU A 17 25.11 -9.67 17.76
N LEU A 18 25.53 -10.50 16.80
CA LEU A 18 25.11 -10.36 15.42
C LEU A 18 23.84 -11.19 15.19
N PRO A 19 22.87 -10.68 14.40
CA PRO A 19 22.92 -9.44 13.62
C PRO A 19 22.79 -8.16 14.45
N HIS A 20 23.54 -7.11 14.10
CA HIS A 20 23.62 -5.87 14.87
C HIS A 20 23.44 -4.60 14.01
N VAL A 21 22.59 -3.69 14.48
CA VAL A 21 22.40 -2.34 13.92
C VAL A 21 22.77 -1.27 14.94
N TRP A 22 23.31 -0.15 14.48
CA TRP A 22 23.60 1.00 15.34
C TRP A 22 22.29 1.71 15.71
N HIS A 23 21.64 1.26 16.79
CA HIS A 23 20.44 1.87 17.33
C HIS A 23 20.72 2.70 18.59
N LEU A 24 20.59 4.03 18.48
CA LEU A 24 20.75 5.01 19.57
C LEU A 24 22.18 5.15 20.14
N GLN A 25 23.15 4.28 19.81
CA GLN A 25 24.52 4.42 20.32
C GLN A 25 25.30 5.58 19.67
N VAL A 26 24.88 6.00 18.46
CA VAL A 26 25.49 7.08 17.68
C VAL A 26 24.38 7.91 17.02
N PRO A 27 24.62 9.20 16.75
CA PRO A 27 23.69 10.02 15.97
C PRO A 27 23.44 9.41 14.59
N ILE A 28 22.22 9.54 14.06
CA ILE A 28 21.88 9.05 12.71
C ILE A 28 22.80 9.62 11.62
N THR A 29 23.31 10.84 11.82
CA THR A 29 24.18 11.53 10.87
C THR A 29 25.63 11.04 10.92
N TRP A 30 26.00 10.23 11.92
CA TRP A 30 27.36 9.70 12.05
C TRP A 30 27.58 8.53 11.09
N GLU A 31 28.48 8.69 10.12
CA GLU A 31 28.72 7.68 9.07
C GLU A 31 29.65 6.55 9.50
N GLY A 32 30.45 6.73 10.56
CA GLY A 32 31.51 5.80 10.92
C GLY A 32 32.92 6.33 10.63
N PRO A 33 33.94 5.46 10.62
CA PRO A 33 33.79 4.00 10.72
C PRO A 33 33.46 3.53 12.15
N ALA A 34 32.53 2.58 12.28
CA ALA A 34 32.45 1.73 13.47
C ALA A 34 33.35 0.51 13.28
N ILE A 35 34.09 0.12 14.31
CA ILE A 35 35.08 -0.95 14.21
C ILE A 35 34.56 -2.18 14.93
N TYR A 36 34.20 -3.21 14.17
CA TYR A 36 33.85 -4.52 14.70
C TYR A 36 35.10 -5.38 14.85
N ARG A 37 35.26 -6.08 15.98
CA ARG A 37 36.35 -7.05 16.18
C ARG A 37 35.84 -8.36 16.73
N ALA A 38 36.40 -9.46 16.24
CA ALA A 38 36.24 -10.79 16.81
C ALA A 38 37.53 -11.58 16.67
N THR A 39 37.78 -12.49 17.59
CA THR A 39 38.86 -13.47 17.47
C THR A 39 38.27 -14.81 17.07
N ALA A 40 38.82 -15.42 16.02
CA ALA A 40 38.36 -16.70 15.50
C ALA A 40 39.51 -17.69 15.38
N LYS A 41 39.25 -18.96 15.71
CA LYS A 41 40.10 -20.06 15.27
C LYS A 41 39.62 -20.52 13.90
N VAL A 42 40.46 -20.39 12.88
CA VAL A 42 40.09 -20.73 11.50
C VAL A 42 40.09 -22.25 11.34
N ASP A 43 38.92 -22.81 11.09
CA ASP A 43 38.74 -24.22 10.80
C ASP A 43 39.06 -24.47 9.31
N PRO A 44 39.98 -25.39 8.96
CA PRO A 44 40.27 -25.72 7.56
C PRO A 44 39.06 -26.28 6.80
N ASP A 45 38.07 -26.86 7.49
CA ASP A 45 36.85 -27.40 6.86
C ASP A 45 35.82 -26.29 6.55
N THR A 46 35.90 -25.15 7.24
CA THR A 46 35.07 -23.96 7.00
C THR A 46 35.89 -22.67 7.07
N PRO A 47 36.83 -22.45 6.13
CA PRO A 47 37.79 -21.35 6.22
C PRO A 47 37.24 -20.03 5.63
N ILE A 48 36.04 -20.04 5.05
CA ILE A 48 35.46 -18.86 4.42
C ILE A 48 34.50 -18.19 5.40
N LEU A 49 34.65 -16.88 5.59
CA LEU A 49 33.73 -16.07 6.36
C LEU A 49 32.68 -15.45 5.42
N LEU A 50 31.41 -15.77 5.63
CA LEU A 50 30.27 -15.24 4.89
C LEU A 50 29.62 -14.10 5.69
N PHE A 51 29.56 -12.92 5.09
CA PHE A 51 28.79 -11.78 5.58
C PHE A 51 27.47 -11.72 4.81
N HIS A 52 26.35 -11.93 5.48
CA HIS A 52 25.02 -11.93 4.82
C HIS A 52 24.53 -10.53 4.43
N GLY A 53 25.14 -9.48 4.98
CA GLY A 53 24.84 -8.08 4.70
C GLY A 53 25.52 -7.15 5.70
N ALA A 54 26.00 -6.02 5.20
CA ALA A 54 26.64 -4.95 5.98
C ALA A 54 26.12 -3.61 5.44
N SER A 55 25.91 -2.60 6.29
CA SER A 55 25.52 -1.27 5.84
C SER A 55 26.62 -0.25 6.15
N TYR A 56 27.37 0.29 5.17
CA TYR A 56 27.33 0.08 3.72
C TYR A 56 28.72 -0.31 3.18
N LEU A 57 29.74 0.51 3.41
CA LEU A 57 31.13 0.16 3.12
C LEU A 57 31.67 -0.69 4.27
N ALA A 58 32.10 -1.91 3.96
CA ALA A 58 32.79 -2.79 4.88
C ALA A 58 34.24 -3.01 4.43
N GLU A 59 35.20 -2.63 5.27
CA GLU A 59 36.64 -2.87 5.04
C GLU A 59 37.11 -3.93 6.04
N VAL A 60 37.58 -5.07 5.56
CA VAL A 60 37.94 -6.25 6.37
C VAL A 60 39.45 -6.38 6.48
N PHE A 61 39.92 -6.59 7.70
CA PHE A 61 41.31 -6.80 8.06
C PHE A 61 41.45 -8.11 8.84
N VAL A 62 42.56 -8.80 8.64
CA VAL A 62 42.97 -10.00 9.40
C VAL A 62 44.39 -9.77 9.89
N GLU A 63 44.62 -9.86 11.20
CA GLU A 63 45.94 -9.54 11.79
C GLU A 63 46.45 -8.16 11.37
N SER A 64 45.56 -7.15 11.32
CA SER A 64 45.81 -5.78 10.85
C SER A 64 46.13 -5.62 9.35
N GLU A 65 46.17 -6.69 8.56
CA GLU A 65 46.36 -6.62 7.11
C GLU A 65 45.01 -6.51 6.38
N PRO A 66 44.83 -5.59 5.42
CA PRO A 66 43.59 -5.49 4.64
C PRO A 66 43.44 -6.69 3.70
N VAL A 67 42.29 -7.38 3.77
CA VAL A 67 42.03 -8.60 2.99
C VAL A 67 40.87 -8.48 2.02
N ALA A 68 39.89 -7.61 2.29
CA ALA A 68 38.73 -7.38 1.42
C ALA A 68 38.07 -6.04 1.71
N ASP A 69 37.37 -5.50 0.71
CA ASP A 69 36.36 -4.46 0.90
C ASP A 69 35.06 -4.83 0.17
N HIS A 70 33.94 -4.32 0.68
CA HIS A 70 32.63 -4.54 0.11
C HIS A 70 31.80 -3.25 0.15
N ARG A 71 31.11 -2.97 -0.95
CA ARG A 71 30.17 -1.85 -1.10
C ARG A 71 28.82 -2.38 -1.53
N GLY A 72 27.89 -2.41 -0.60
CA GLY A 72 26.52 -2.88 -0.80
C GLY A 72 25.83 -2.94 0.55
N ILE A 73 24.51 -2.75 0.57
CA ILE A 73 23.69 -2.94 1.77
C ILE A 73 23.05 -4.33 1.73
N TRP A 74 22.52 -4.72 0.58
CA TRP A 74 21.52 -5.79 0.51
C TRP A 74 22.06 -7.15 0.07
N ASP A 75 23.25 -7.16 -0.52
CA ASP A 75 23.94 -8.35 -0.99
C ASP A 75 24.98 -8.86 0.02
N ALA A 76 25.25 -10.16 -0.05
CA ALA A 76 26.23 -10.83 0.78
C ALA A 76 27.61 -10.86 0.11
N PHE A 77 28.68 -11.05 0.89
CA PHE A 77 30.04 -11.21 0.39
C PHE A 77 30.85 -12.17 1.27
N THR A 78 31.97 -12.68 0.75
CA THR A 78 32.80 -13.67 1.43
C THR A 78 34.25 -13.22 1.56
N VAL A 79 34.91 -13.60 2.65
CA VAL A 79 36.34 -13.41 2.87
C VAL A 79 37.00 -14.77 3.09
N ASP A 80 38.02 -15.08 2.29
CA ASP A 80 38.72 -16.35 2.37
C ASP A 80 39.84 -16.29 3.41
N LEU A 81 39.69 -17.03 4.51
CA LEU A 81 40.68 -17.13 5.59
C LEU A 81 41.56 -18.38 5.48
N THR A 82 41.50 -19.11 4.37
CA THR A 82 42.36 -20.29 4.10
C THR A 82 43.85 -20.05 4.39
N PRO A 83 44.45 -18.87 4.11
CA PRO A 83 45.85 -18.61 4.46
C PRO A 83 46.18 -18.74 5.96
N TRP A 84 45.18 -18.61 6.84
CA TRP A 84 45.30 -18.72 8.30
C TRP A 84 44.70 -20.01 8.86
N ALA A 85 44.48 -21.05 8.03
CA ALA A 85 43.93 -22.32 8.48
C ALA A 85 44.68 -22.89 9.70
N ASN A 86 43.92 -23.35 10.71
CA ASN A 86 44.38 -23.83 12.02
C ASN A 86 44.99 -22.75 12.94
N GLN A 87 45.04 -21.48 12.52
CA GLN A 87 45.52 -20.37 13.35
C GLN A 87 44.35 -19.70 14.09
N GLN A 88 44.67 -19.04 15.19
CA GLN A 88 43.77 -18.10 15.84
C GLN A 88 44.10 -16.71 15.32
N VAL A 89 43.11 -16.01 14.77
CA VAL A 89 43.29 -14.69 14.17
C VAL A 89 42.31 -13.67 14.72
N GLU A 90 42.73 -12.42 14.79
CA GLU A 90 41.86 -11.26 14.94
C GLU A 90 41.29 -10.84 13.58
N ILE A 91 39.98 -10.66 13.55
CA ILE A 91 39.22 -10.15 12.40
C ILE A 91 38.70 -8.78 12.81
N GLU A 92 39.06 -7.76 12.04
CA GLU A 92 38.57 -6.39 12.19
C GLU A 92 37.73 -6.02 10.96
N VAL A 93 36.53 -5.47 11.18
CA VAL A 93 35.67 -4.96 10.11
C VAL A 93 35.32 -3.51 10.40
N ARG A 94 35.76 -2.60 9.54
CA ARG A 94 35.41 -1.17 9.62
C ARG A 94 34.18 -0.93 8.76
N ILE A 95 33.11 -0.46 9.39
CA ILE A 95 31.84 -0.20 8.73
C ILE A 95 31.60 1.30 8.63
N THR A 96 31.46 1.82 7.41
CA THR A 96 30.97 3.17 7.14
C THR A 96 29.59 3.08 6.49
N LYS A 97 28.54 3.61 7.14
CA LYS A 97 27.17 3.55 6.64
C LYS A 97 26.86 4.63 5.61
N ASN A 98 25.73 4.47 4.90
CA ASN A 98 25.14 5.50 4.05
C ASN A 98 24.34 6.56 4.84
N GLY A 99 23.95 7.63 4.16
CA GLY A 99 23.08 8.68 4.70
C GLY A 99 23.77 9.97 5.13
N GLY A 100 25.10 10.05 5.09
CA GLY A 100 25.82 11.30 5.33
C GLY A 100 26.48 11.85 4.07
N ARG A 101 27.61 12.51 4.24
CA ARG A 101 28.29 13.24 3.15
C ARG A 101 29.06 12.30 2.23
N ARG A 102 29.58 11.19 2.75
CA ARG A 102 30.42 10.26 1.98
C ARG A 102 29.58 9.39 1.06
N PHE A 103 28.43 8.93 1.55
CA PHE A 103 27.51 8.07 0.80
C PHE A 103 26.07 8.59 0.97
N PRO A 104 25.69 9.68 0.28
CA PRO A 104 24.32 10.19 0.30
C PRO A 104 23.33 9.10 -0.10
N VAL A 105 22.12 9.12 0.48
CA VAL A 105 21.10 8.07 0.27
C VAL A 105 20.77 7.86 -1.20
N ARG A 106 20.73 8.94 -2.00
CA ARG A 106 20.43 8.92 -3.43
C ARG A 106 21.60 8.49 -4.31
N ASP A 107 22.80 8.34 -3.77
CA ASP A 107 24.01 7.99 -4.53
C ASP A 107 24.33 6.49 -4.45
N VAL A 108 23.68 5.75 -3.54
CA VAL A 108 23.83 4.30 -3.35
C VAL A 108 22.47 3.60 -3.30
N ALA A 109 22.42 2.27 -3.46
CA ALA A 109 21.17 1.51 -3.53
C ALA A 109 20.54 1.34 -2.13
N SER A 110 20.20 2.45 -1.50
CA SER A 110 19.76 2.54 -0.10
C SER A 110 18.38 1.93 0.15
N GLY A 111 17.57 1.80 -0.90
CA GLY A 111 16.18 1.41 -0.77
C GLY A 111 15.30 2.50 -0.14
N PHE A 112 14.12 2.10 0.36
CA PHE A 112 13.12 3.03 0.90
C PHE A 112 13.13 3.18 2.42
N ILE A 113 13.72 2.23 3.16
CA ILE A 113 13.79 2.26 4.63
C ILE A 113 14.30 3.60 5.19
N PRO A 114 15.33 4.26 4.61
CA PRO A 114 15.75 5.59 5.08
C PRO A 114 14.66 6.66 5.02
N TYR A 115 13.72 6.54 4.07
CA TYR A 115 12.61 7.46 3.89
C TYR A 115 11.39 7.10 4.72
N VAL A 116 11.27 5.84 5.16
CA VAL A 116 10.23 5.34 6.08
C VAL A 116 10.59 5.60 7.54
N PHE A 117 11.85 5.35 7.90
CA PHE A 117 12.36 5.58 9.25
C PHE A 117 13.70 6.31 9.19
N HIS A 118 14.83 5.59 9.14
CA HIS A 118 16.19 6.13 9.22
C HIS A 118 17.18 5.29 8.42
N THR A 119 18.33 5.88 8.08
CA THR A 119 19.50 5.08 7.69
C THR A 119 20.02 4.30 8.89
N PHE A 120 20.55 3.10 8.64
CA PHE A 120 21.12 2.22 9.66
C PHE A 120 22.52 1.80 9.23
N GLY A 121 23.40 1.55 10.20
CA GLY A 121 24.74 1.01 9.98
C GLY A 121 24.93 -0.30 10.74
N GLY A 122 25.96 -1.06 10.35
CA GLY A 122 26.39 -2.26 11.07
C GLY A 122 26.35 -3.54 10.26
N LEU A 123 26.74 -4.63 10.91
CA LEU A 123 26.64 -6.00 10.42
C LEU A 123 25.21 -6.51 10.71
N PHE A 124 24.24 -5.96 9.97
CA PHE A 124 22.82 -6.08 10.26
C PHE A 124 22.22 -7.45 9.89
N ARG A 125 23.01 -8.33 9.27
CA ARG A 125 22.70 -9.74 9.02
C ARG A 125 23.77 -10.66 9.62
N PRO A 126 23.54 -11.99 9.71
CA PRO A 126 24.50 -12.92 10.31
C PRO A 126 25.88 -12.90 9.62
N VAL A 127 26.90 -13.29 10.39
CA VAL A 127 28.24 -13.61 9.88
C VAL A 127 28.58 -15.03 10.31
N GLU A 128 28.92 -15.90 9.36
CA GLU A 128 29.14 -17.32 9.62
C GLU A 128 30.31 -17.90 8.83
N PHE A 129 30.87 -19.00 9.35
CA PHE A 129 31.89 -19.78 8.64
C PHE A 129 31.22 -20.79 7.70
N VAL A 130 31.70 -20.85 6.47
CA VAL A 130 31.23 -21.77 5.43
C VAL A 130 32.39 -22.54 4.82
N GLY A 131 32.08 -23.70 4.24
CA GLY A 131 33.07 -24.60 3.63
C GLY A 131 33.66 -24.05 2.32
N PRO A 132 34.81 -24.56 1.86
CA PRO A 132 35.46 -24.12 0.62
C PRO A 132 34.60 -24.25 -0.65
N GLY A 133 33.60 -25.12 -0.63
CA GLY A 133 32.65 -25.33 -1.74
C GLY A 133 31.42 -24.41 -1.71
N PHE A 134 31.33 -23.47 -0.76
CA PHE A 134 30.20 -22.57 -0.66
C PHE A 134 30.09 -21.68 -1.91
N GLN A 135 28.89 -21.63 -2.48
CA GLN A 135 28.58 -20.79 -3.62
C GLN A 135 27.67 -19.65 -3.18
N LEU A 136 28.22 -18.44 -3.15
CA LEU A 136 27.48 -17.22 -2.84
C LEU A 136 26.37 -16.96 -3.87
N GLN A 137 26.69 -17.21 -5.14
CA GLN A 137 25.75 -17.10 -6.26
C GLN A 137 25.42 -18.51 -6.75
N LYS A 138 24.11 -18.79 -6.84
CA LYS A 138 23.61 -20.06 -7.34
C LYS A 138 23.00 -19.86 -8.73
N ASP A 139 22.89 -20.95 -9.47
CA ASP A 139 22.18 -20.95 -10.75
C ASP A 139 20.71 -20.58 -10.55
N ALA A 140 20.13 -19.93 -11.56
CA ALA A 140 18.71 -19.59 -11.54
C ALA A 140 17.86 -20.88 -11.49
N ALA A 141 16.83 -20.88 -10.65
CA ALA A 141 15.89 -21.99 -10.60
C ALA A 141 14.83 -21.82 -11.71
N PRO A 142 14.33 -22.91 -12.30
CA PRO A 142 13.14 -22.85 -13.14
C PRO A 142 11.95 -22.32 -12.31
N THR A 143 11.32 -21.25 -12.79
CA THR A 143 10.35 -20.45 -12.01
C THR A 143 8.92 -21.00 -12.10
N GLY A 144 8.64 -21.86 -13.10
CA GLY A 144 7.28 -22.31 -13.41
C GLY A 144 6.35 -21.20 -13.91
N VAL A 145 6.78 -19.93 -13.89
CA VAL A 145 6.03 -18.77 -14.37
C VAL A 145 6.11 -18.76 -15.90
N THR A 146 4.96 -18.54 -16.55
CA THR A 146 4.86 -18.36 -17.99
C THR A 146 3.83 -17.29 -18.30
N VAL A 147 3.98 -16.61 -19.43
CA VAL A 147 3.00 -15.65 -19.94
C VAL A 147 2.36 -16.22 -21.20
N ASP A 148 1.04 -16.32 -21.22
CA ASP A 148 0.27 -16.74 -22.39
C ASP A 148 -0.83 -15.73 -22.69
N ASN A 149 -0.87 -15.20 -23.91
CA ASN A 149 -1.80 -14.15 -24.35
C ASN A 149 -1.92 -12.97 -23.37
N GLY A 150 -0.77 -12.54 -22.82
CA GLY A 150 -0.66 -11.50 -21.80
C GLY A 150 -1.24 -11.86 -20.43
N ARG A 151 -1.40 -13.15 -20.12
CA ARG A 151 -1.87 -13.64 -18.81
C ARG A 151 -0.80 -14.42 -18.09
N ILE A 152 -0.73 -14.23 -16.77
CA ILE A 152 0.22 -14.93 -15.91
C ILE A 152 -0.28 -16.35 -15.65
N HIS A 153 0.60 -17.32 -15.84
CA HIS A 153 0.39 -18.71 -15.48
C HIS A 153 1.54 -19.22 -14.61
N ILE A 154 1.22 -20.12 -13.69
CA ILE A 154 2.16 -20.79 -12.82
C ILE A 154 1.96 -22.29 -12.97
N ASN A 155 3.01 -22.98 -13.43
CA ASN A 155 2.98 -24.41 -13.73
C ASN A 155 1.79 -24.80 -14.62
N GLY A 156 1.50 -23.97 -15.63
CA GLY A 156 0.40 -24.15 -16.59
C GLY A 156 -1.00 -23.79 -16.07
N LYS A 157 -1.13 -23.27 -14.84
CA LYS A 157 -2.42 -22.83 -14.28
C LYS A 157 -2.53 -21.31 -14.28
N PRO A 158 -3.72 -20.73 -14.59
CA PRO A 158 -3.93 -19.30 -14.50
C PRO A 158 -3.61 -18.77 -13.09
N PHE A 159 -2.97 -17.60 -13.02
CA PHE A 159 -2.59 -16.98 -11.77
C PHE A 159 -3.06 -15.52 -11.71
N TYR A 160 -3.80 -15.18 -10.66
CA TYR A 160 -4.20 -13.82 -10.36
C TYR A 160 -3.49 -13.36 -9.10
N ALA A 161 -2.63 -12.34 -9.20
CA ALA A 161 -1.84 -11.88 -8.06
C ALA A 161 -2.72 -11.14 -7.04
N ARG A 162 -2.60 -11.55 -5.78
CA ARG A 162 -3.25 -10.93 -4.61
C ARG A 162 -2.16 -10.70 -3.59
N GLY A 163 -1.50 -9.57 -3.76
CA GLY A 163 -0.27 -9.23 -3.07
C GLY A 163 -0.47 -8.34 -1.86
N ILE A 164 0.52 -8.37 -0.98
CA ILE A 164 0.71 -7.41 0.11
C ILE A 164 2.14 -6.85 0.05
N LEU A 165 2.28 -5.54 0.23
CA LEU A 165 3.56 -4.86 0.16
C LEU A 165 4.23 -4.76 1.54
N THR A 166 5.54 -4.99 1.61
CA THR A 166 6.36 -4.69 2.80
C THR A 166 7.55 -3.80 2.44
N TRP A 167 7.80 -2.79 3.28
CA TRP A 167 8.99 -1.92 3.22
C TRP A 167 10.11 -2.36 4.17
N GLY A 168 10.00 -3.54 4.80
CA GLY A 168 11.03 -4.04 5.73
C GLY A 168 11.11 -3.26 7.06
N TRP A 169 10.02 -2.61 7.47
CA TRP A 169 9.92 -1.88 8.74
C TRP A 169 9.48 -2.79 9.89
N TYR A 170 10.25 -2.75 10.99
CA TYR A 170 9.99 -3.47 12.23
C TYR A 170 10.14 -2.53 13.44
N PRO A 171 9.02 -2.08 14.04
CA PRO A 171 9.05 -1.06 15.08
C PRO A 171 9.71 -1.54 16.40
N GLN A 172 9.88 -2.84 16.61
CA GLN A 172 10.49 -3.37 17.83
C GLN A 172 12.02 -3.48 17.76
N SER A 173 12.60 -3.64 16.57
CA SER A 173 14.02 -3.97 16.42
C SER A 173 14.84 -2.94 15.64
N THR A 174 14.23 -2.01 14.90
CA THR A 174 14.86 -1.12 13.87
C THR A 174 15.72 -1.81 12.81
N ASN A 175 16.04 -3.09 12.98
CA ASN A 175 16.78 -3.89 12.04
C ASN A 175 15.81 -4.40 10.96
N PRO A 176 16.07 -4.11 9.68
CA PRO A 176 15.24 -4.65 8.60
C PRO A 176 15.39 -6.17 8.42
N HIS A 177 16.36 -6.80 9.10
CA HIS A 177 16.45 -8.25 9.20
C HIS A 177 15.63 -8.77 10.39
N ALA A 178 14.37 -9.15 10.13
CA ALA A 178 13.55 -9.86 11.10
C ALA A 178 14.12 -11.25 11.43
N ASP A 179 13.83 -11.72 12.65
CA ASP A 179 14.14 -13.09 13.05
C ASP A 179 13.16 -14.10 12.41
N LEU A 180 13.54 -15.38 12.46
CA LEU A 180 12.75 -16.44 11.84
C LEU A 180 11.36 -16.60 12.46
N ALA A 181 11.19 -16.27 13.75
CA ALA A 181 9.90 -16.37 14.44
C ALA A 181 8.93 -15.31 13.90
N THR A 182 9.41 -14.08 13.76
CA THR A 182 8.69 -12.95 13.17
C THR A 182 8.32 -13.25 11.72
N VAL A 183 9.28 -13.71 10.91
CA VAL A 183 9.04 -14.10 9.51
C VAL A 183 7.96 -15.19 9.39
N ARG A 184 7.97 -16.20 10.26
CA ARG A 184 6.96 -17.26 10.25
C ARG A 184 5.58 -16.76 10.63
N ALA A 185 5.47 -15.97 11.70
CA ALA A 185 4.21 -15.38 12.13
C ALA A 185 3.60 -14.51 11.02
N GLU A 186 4.44 -13.79 10.27
CA GLU A 186 3.98 -13.00 9.15
C GLU A 186 3.50 -13.84 7.98
N ALA A 187 4.28 -14.84 7.59
CA ALA A 187 3.91 -15.74 6.51
C ALA A 187 2.61 -16.51 6.81
N ASP A 188 2.39 -16.90 8.08
CA ASP A 188 1.15 -17.54 8.53
C ASP A 188 -0.05 -16.58 8.40
N HIS A 189 0.09 -15.32 8.85
CA HIS A 189 -0.97 -14.34 8.72
C HIS A 189 -1.30 -13.99 7.26
N ILE A 190 -0.27 -13.82 6.42
CA ILE A 190 -0.41 -13.55 4.98
C ILE A 190 -1.18 -14.70 4.32
N GLN A 191 -0.86 -15.95 4.66
CA GLN A 191 -1.58 -17.13 4.19
C GLN A 191 -3.03 -17.14 4.69
N ASP A 192 -3.26 -16.90 5.98
CA ASP A 192 -4.59 -16.90 6.60
C ASP A 192 -5.52 -15.83 6.02
N ALA A 193 -4.98 -14.68 5.64
CA ALA A 193 -5.67 -13.59 4.96
C ALA A 193 -5.93 -13.86 3.47
N GLY A 194 -5.38 -14.93 2.90
CA GLY A 194 -5.61 -15.37 1.51
C GLY A 194 -4.72 -14.68 0.46
N PHE A 195 -3.70 -13.92 0.89
CA PHE A 195 -2.71 -13.38 -0.03
C PHE A 195 -1.85 -14.50 -0.60
N ASN A 196 -1.47 -14.36 -1.87
CA ASN A 196 -0.63 -15.33 -2.59
C ASN A 196 0.70 -14.75 -3.07
N LEU A 197 0.97 -13.48 -2.76
CA LEU A 197 2.16 -12.76 -3.17
C LEU A 197 2.60 -11.78 -2.06
N VAL A 198 3.91 -11.65 -1.85
CA VAL A 198 4.51 -10.57 -1.05
C VAL A 198 5.41 -9.74 -1.96
N LYS A 199 5.17 -8.42 -2.03
CA LYS A 199 6.06 -7.49 -2.72
C LYS A 199 7.06 -6.92 -1.71
N PHE A 200 8.33 -7.21 -1.93
CA PHE A 200 9.45 -6.66 -1.18
C PHE A 200 9.86 -5.34 -1.84
N CYS A 201 9.21 -4.25 -1.44
CA CYS A 201 9.35 -2.93 -2.05
C CYS A 201 10.64 -2.26 -1.58
N LEU A 202 11.59 -2.06 -2.49
CA LEU A 202 12.82 -1.29 -2.30
C LEU A 202 13.67 -1.77 -1.09
N TRP A 203 13.60 -3.06 -0.78
CA TRP A 203 14.29 -3.71 0.32
C TRP A 203 14.42 -5.20 0.02
N LEU A 204 15.50 -5.84 0.50
CA LEU A 204 15.74 -7.26 0.26
C LEU A 204 15.51 -8.10 1.53
N PRO A 205 14.62 -9.10 1.47
CA PRO A 205 14.38 -9.99 2.60
C PRO A 205 15.53 -10.95 2.82
N PRO A 206 15.75 -11.46 4.04
CA PRO A 206 16.66 -12.59 4.20
C PRO A 206 16.17 -13.80 3.40
N HIS A 207 17.10 -14.62 2.88
CA HIS A 207 16.76 -15.77 2.03
C HIS A 207 15.73 -16.72 2.68
N HIS A 208 15.79 -16.91 4.00
CA HIS A 208 14.84 -17.77 4.71
C HIS A 208 13.40 -17.25 4.68
N TYR A 209 13.16 -15.95 4.46
CA TYR A 209 11.81 -15.44 4.26
C TYR A 209 11.22 -15.97 2.95
N LEU A 210 11.98 -15.92 1.86
CA LEU A 210 11.55 -16.46 0.56
C LEU A 210 11.28 -17.97 0.65
N GLU A 211 12.08 -18.70 1.42
CA GLU A 211 11.85 -20.12 1.70
C GLU A 211 10.57 -20.38 2.52
N GLU A 212 10.30 -19.59 3.57
CA GLU A 212 9.09 -19.72 4.38
C GLU A 212 7.82 -19.36 3.59
N LEU A 213 7.90 -18.40 2.68
CA LEU A 213 6.82 -18.11 1.71
C LEU A 213 6.62 -19.28 0.74
N HIS A 214 7.72 -19.82 0.19
CA HIS A 214 7.65 -20.96 -0.73
C HIS A 214 6.98 -22.18 -0.09
N ARG A 215 7.33 -22.50 1.17
CA ARG A 215 6.72 -23.60 1.95
C ARG A 215 5.20 -23.45 2.10
N ARG A 216 4.67 -22.23 2.02
CA ARG A 216 3.24 -21.88 2.13
C ARG A 216 2.55 -21.69 0.78
N GLY A 217 3.28 -21.83 -0.33
CA GLY A 217 2.75 -21.57 -1.67
C GLY A 217 2.59 -20.08 -2.00
N ILE A 218 3.28 -19.21 -1.26
CA ILE A 218 3.26 -17.76 -1.46
C ILE A 218 4.45 -17.34 -2.33
N TRP A 219 4.16 -16.47 -3.29
CA TRP A 219 5.14 -15.93 -4.23
C TRP A 219 5.78 -14.65 -3.71
N ALA A 220 6.90 -14.27 -4.30
CA ALA A 220 7.62 -13.04 -3.99
C ALA A 220 7.77 -12.16 -5.24
N TRP A 221 7.55 -10.87 -5.09
CA TRP A 221 7.98 -9.87 -6.05
C TRP A 221 9.16 -9.12 -5.44
N ILE A 222 10.32 -9.22 -6.09
CA ILE A 222 11.54 -8.52 -5.67
C ILE A 222 11.65 -7.20 -6.41
N GLU A 223 11.55 -6.09 -5.68
CA GLU A 223 11.84 -4.76 -6.18
C GLU A 223 13.21 -4.33 -5.68
N LEU A 224 14.12 -4.10 -6.63
CA LEU A 224 15.50 -3.72 -6.31
C LEU A 224 15.54 -2.32 -5.67
N PRO A 225 16.56 -2.02 -4.85
CA PRO A 225 16.53 -0.90 -3.91
C PRO A 225 16.94 0.43 -4.56
N VAL A 226 16.36 0.71 -5.74
CA VAL A 226 16.58 1.92 -6.54
C VAL A 226 15.33 2.79 -6.52
N TRP A 227 15.36 3.85 -5.72
CA TRP A 227 14.27 4.82 -5.61
C TRP A 227 14.80 6.25 -5.76
N LEU A 228 14.24 6.99 -6.72
CA LEU A 228 14.62 8.36 -7.07
C LEU A 228 16.16 8.62 -7.01
N PRO A 229 16.98 7.81 -7.70
CA PRO A 229 18.43 7.89 -7.58
C PRO A 229 18.97 9.24 -8.09
N ASN A 230 20.21 9.54 -7.73
CA ASN A 230 20.98 10.60 -8.37
C ASN A 230 21.24 10.22 -9.85
N PRO A 231 20.91 11.07 -10.84
CA PRO A 231 21.10 10.75 -12.25
C PRO A 231 22.58 10.73 -12.69
N ASP A 232 23.54 11.05 -11.82
CA ASP A 232 24.97 10.93 -12.12
C ASP A 232 25.33 9.49 -12.54
N ALA A 233 26.04 9.36 -13.66
CA ALA A 233 26.36 8.07 -14.27
C ALA A 233 27.24 7.18 -13.36
N THR A 234 28.11 7.77 -12.53
CA THR A 234 28.95 7.00 -11.61
C THR A 234 28.10 6.40 -10.49
N CYS A 235 27.16 7.19 -9.95
CA CYS A 235 26.20 6.74 -8.94
C CYS A 235 25.31 5.61 -9.50
N LEU A 236 24.73 5.81 -10.68
CA LEU A 236 23.89 4.80 -11.34
C LEU A 236 24.66 3.51 -11.64
N HIS A 237 25.93 3.60 -12.05
CA HIS A 237 26.74 2.42 -12.29
C HIS A 237 27.03 1.63 -11.00
N GLN A 238 27.35 2.30 -9.89
CA GLN A 238 27.57 1.65 -8.60
C GLN A 238 26.30 0.94 -8.09
N MET A 239 25.13 1.58 -8.22
CA MET A 239 23.85 0.95 -7.90
C MET A 239 23.56 -0.25 -8.79
N GLU A 240 23.84 -0.14 -10.09
CA GLU A 240 23.70 -1.25 -11.04
C GLU A 240 24.54 -2.45 -10.60
N GLU A 241 25.81 -2.25 -10.22
CA GLU A 241 26.68 -3.33 -9.77
C GLU A 241 26.10 -4.05 -8.53
N GLU A 242 25.58 -3.31 -7.55
CA GLU A 242 24.91 -3.90 -6.39
C GLU A 242 23.64 -4.66 -6.80
N CYS A 243 22.79 -4.06 -7.62
CA CYS A 243 21.57 -4.68 -8.14
C CYS A 243 21.85 -6.03 -8.82
N LEU A 244 22.89 -6.12 -9.65
CA LEU A 244 23.24 -7.35 -10.36
C LEU A 244 23.79 -8.43 -9.41
N ARG A 245 24.52 -8.06 -8.35
CA ARG A 245 24.94 -9.01 -7.30
C ARG A 245 23.75 -9.53 -6.51
N ILE A 246 22.80 -8.67 -6.14
CA ILE A 246 21.54 -9.06 -5.50
C ILE A 246 20.81 -10.08 -6.39
N VAL A 247 20.59 -9.77 -7.66
CA VAL A 247 19.89 -10.66 -8.59
C VAL A 247 20.60 -12.01 -8.71
N ALA A 248 21.93 -12.02 -8.84
CA ALA A 248 22.72 -13.25 -8.91
C ALA A 248 22.60 -14.11 -7.63
N GLN A 249 22.44 -13.49 -6.47
CA GLN A 249 22.26 -14.19 -5.19
C GLN A 249 20.82 -14.68 -4.99
N TYR A 250 19.81 -13.98 -5.48
CA TYR A 250 18.39 -14.30 -5.20
C TYR A 250 17.69 -15.14 -6.27
N ARG A 251 18.18 -15.13 -7.52
CA ARG A 251 17.56 -15.82 -8.69
C ARG A 251 17.33 -17.33 -8.56
N HIS A 252 17.94 -17.97 -7.57
CA HIS A 252 17.76 -19.40 -7.30
C HIS A 252 16.47 -19.73 -6.54
N HIS A 253 15.75 -18.72 -6.03
CA HIS A 253 14.48 -18.92 -5.35
C HIS A 253 13.37 -19.16 -6.38
N PRO A 254 12.70 -20.33 -6.36
CA PRO A 254 11.74 -20.71 -7.39
C PRO A 254 10.40 -19.98 -7.30
N ASN A 255 10.12 -19.35 -6.15
CA ASN A 255 8.86 -18.64 -5.89
C ASN A 255 8.95 -17.13 -6.14
N ILE A 256 9.97 -16.65 -6.86
CA ILE A 256 9.97 -15.27 -7.32
C ILE A 256 9.06 -15.16 -8.55
N LEU A 257 8.01 -14.36 -8.44
CA LEU A 257 7.03 -14.08 -9.49
C LEU A 257 7.47 -12.97 -10.42
N ALA A 258 8.12 -11.91 -9.92
CA ALA A 258 8.45 -10.74 -10.71
C ALA A 258 9.66 -10.00 -10.14
N TRP A 259 10.35 -9.29 -11.03
CA TRP A 259 11.46 -8.40 -10.72
C TRP A 259 11.17 -6.98 -11.22
N THR A 260 11.32 -5.99 -10.36
CA THR A 260 11.36 -4.57 -10.76
C THR A 260 12.74 -3.98 -10.46
N ALA A 261 13.32 -3.26 -11.41
CA ALA A 261 14.67 -2.71 -11.26
C ALA A 261 14.72 -1.45 -10.39
N GLY A 262 13.65 -0.66 -10.39
CA GLY A 262 13.45 0.47 -9.51
C GLY A 262 11.97 0.80 -9.35
N CYS A 263 11.67 1.84 -8.59
CA CYS A 263 10.32 2.27 -8.28
C CYS A 263 10.19 3.79 -8.43
N GLU A 264 9.10 4.22 -9.11
CA GLU A 264 8.74 5.63 -9.31
C GLU A 264 9.91 6.49 -9.82
N LEU A 265 10.72 5.95 -10.74
CA LEU A 265 11.87 6.63 -11.33
C LEU A 265 11.42 7.89 -12.08
N SER A 266 12.10 9.00 -11.83
CA SER A 266 11.78 10.30 -12.42
C SER A 266 12.18 10.38 -13.90
N GLU A 267 11.65 11.38 -14.62
CA GLU A 267 12.02 11.70 -16.00
C GLU A 267 13.53 11.91 -16.20
N GLY A 268 14.26 12.30 -15.15
CA GLY A 268 15.70 12.56 -15.21
C GLY A 268 16.59 11.32 -15.30
N ILE A 269 16.03 10.11 -15.14
CA ILE A 269 16.81 8.86 -15.21
C ILE A 269 16.92 8.38 -16.65
N ASP A 270 18.16 8.18 -17.12
CA ASP A 270 18.46 7.80 -18.50
C ASP A 270 17.70 6.53 -18.92
N PRO A 271 16.82 6.59 -19.94
CA PRO A 271 16.12 5.42 -20.45
C PRO A 271 17.06 4.32 -20.94
N GLN A 272 18.25 4.64 -21.47
CA GLN A 272 19.20 3.62 -21.92
C GLN A 272 19.82 2.85 -20.76
N TRP A 273 20.09 3.52 -19.63
CA TRP A 273 20.53 2.85 -18.42
C TRP A 273 19.43 1.92 -17.87
N ARG A 274 18.18 2.40 -17.79
CA ARG A 274 17.02 1.57 -17.36
C ARG A 274 16.86 0.33 -18.22
N LYS A 275 16.88 0.51 -19.54
CA LYS A 275 16.82 -0.58 -20.52
C LYS A 275 17.94 -1.60 -20.29
N GLY A 276 19.18 -1.11 -20.19
CA GLY A 276 20.35 -1.97 -19.99
C GLY A 276 20.29 -2.77 -18.70
N LEU A 277 19.82 -2.18 -17.60
CA LEU A 277 19.63 -2.88 -16.33
C LEU A 277 18.55 -3.98 -16.46
N VAL A 278 17.40 -3.69 -17.04
CA VAL A 278 16.34 -4.70 -17.27
C VAL A 278 16.82 -5.86 -18.12
N GLU A 279 17.51 -5.58 -19.23
CA GLU A 279 18.04 -6.63 -20.12
C GLU A 279 19.04 -7.52 -19.38
N LYS A 280 19.92 -6.94 -18.54
CA LYS A 280 20.84 -7.72 -17.70
C LYS A 280 20.10 -8.59 -16.68
N ILE A 281 19.05 -8.07 -16.04
CA ILE A 281 18.23 -8.85 -15.09
C ILE A 281 17.54 -10.01 -15.82
N GLN A 282 16.97 -9.76 -17.01
CA GLN A 282 16.36 -10.81 -17.84
C GLN A 282 17.38 -11.90 -18.21
N VAL A 283 18.60 -11.53 -18.60
CA VAL A 283 19.65 -12.50 -18.92
C VAL A 283 20.07 -13.29 -17.68
N LEU A 284 20.26 -12.63 -16.54
CA LEU A 284 20.71 -13.28 -15.31
C LEU A 284 19.68 -14.26 -14.73
N THR A 285 18.39 -13.99 -14.94
CA THR A 285 17.29 -14.74 -14.31
C THR A 285 16.58 -15.68 -15.28
N GLY A 286 16.56 -15.37 -16.58
CA GLY A 286 15.66 -16.01 -17.55
C GLY A 286 14.17 -15.78 -17.25
N HIS A 287 13.85 -14.81 -16.38
CA HIS A 287 12.49 -14.63 -15.84
C HIS A 287 11.56 -13.95 -16.85
N PRO A 288 10.31 -14.42 -17.04
CA PRO A 288 9.37 -13.84 -18.02
C PRO A 288 8.70 -12.53 -17.56
N LEU A 289 8.82 -12.19 -16.28
CA LEU A 289 8.28 -10.96 -15.68
C LEU A 289 9.41 -10.14 -15.06
N VAL A 290 9.89 -9.16 -15.81
CA VAL A 290 10.90 -8.17 -15.42
C VAL A 290 10.47 -6.81 -15.97
N LYS A 291 10.53 -5.76 -15.14
CA LYS A 291 10.19 -4.37 -15.49
C LYS A 291 11.24 -3.41 -14.94
N ASP A 292 11.48 -2.32 -15.65
CA ASP A 292 12.47 -1.30 -15.26
C ASP A 292 12.01 -0.44 -14.11
N ASN A 293 10.72 -0.07 -14.11
CA ASN A 293 10.17 0.89 -13.20
C ASN A 293 8.79 0.46 -12.71
N SER A 294 8.69 0.23 -11.40
CA SER A 294 7.40 0.02 -10.73
C SER A 294 6.60 1.32 -10.67
N GLY A 295 5.29 1.22 -10.90
CA GLY A 295 4.34 2.33 -10.87
C GLY A 295 4.10 3.03 -12.20
N GLY A 296 4.95 2.77 -13.19
CA GLY A 296 4.80 3.27 -14.55
C GLY A 296 5.13 4.76 -14.70
N ALA A 297 5.85 5.10 -15.77
CA ALA A 297 6.15 6.46 -16.17
C ALA A 297 4.89 7.32 -16.38
N GLU A 298 3.80 6.68 -16.85
CA GLU A 298 2.52 7.35 -17.14
C GLU A 298 1.84 7.94 -15.90
N MET A 299 2.12 7.42 -14.69
CA MET A 299 1.43 7.85 -13.46
C MET A 299 2.21 8.86 -12.62
N TYR A 300 3.55 8.84 -12.69
CA TYR A 300 4.42 9.63 -11.81
C TYR A 300 5.34 10.61 -12.53
N GLY A 301 5.03 10.92 -13.80
CA GLY A 301 5.84 11.84 -14.60
C GLY A 301 7.25 11.29 -14.85
N GLY A 302 7.35 9.97 -15.03
CA GLY A 302 8.58 9.33 -15.47
C GLY A 302 8.82 9.54 -16.95
N HIS A 303 9.99 9.14 -17.43
CA HIS A 303 10.30 9.20 -18.86
C HIS A 303 9.41 8.20 -19.64
N PRO A 304 8.73 8.61 -20.72
CA PRO A 304 7.66 7.82 -21.35
C PRO A 304 8.11 6.50 -21.99
N ASP A 305 9.39 6.38 -22.36
CA ASP A 305 9.95 5.08 -22.78
C ASP A 305 10.01 4.12 -21.58
N GLU A 306 9.28 3.02 -21.65
CA GLU A 306 9.28 1.96 -20.64
C GLU A 306 9.85 0.65 -21.19
N PHE A 307 10.52 -0.11 -20.31
CA PHE A 307 11.18 -1.36 -20.69
C PHE A 307 10.79 -2.51 -19.78
N GLY A 308 10.44 -3.64 -20.36
CA GLY A 308 10.05 -4.81 -19.58
C GLY A 308 9.12 -5.72 -20.33
N THR A 309 8.43 -6.57 -19.57
CA THR A 309 7.62 -7.69 -20.07
C THR A 309 6.23 -7.74 -19.47
N PHE A 310 5.90 -6.78 -18.61
CA PHE A 310 4.58 -6.59 -18.00
C PHE A 310 4.36 -5.10 -17.69
N GLU A 311 3.10 -4.72 -17.47
CA GLU A 311 2.72 -3.38 -17.04
C GLU A 311 2.57 -3.33 -15.52
N ASP A 312 2.98 -2.20 -14.95
CA ASP A 312 2.93 -1.95 -13.52
C ASP A 312 2.45 -0.52 -13.25
N PHE A 313 1.40 -0.39 -12.43
CA PHE A 313 0.74 0.88 -12.12
C PHE A 313 0.52 1.04 -10.62
N HIS A 314 0.64 2.27 -10.10
CA HIS A 314 0.27 2.59 -8.71
C HIS A 314 -0.95 3.55 -8.62
N PRO A 315 -2.18 3.10 -8.88
CA PRO A 315 -3.34 3.98 -8.82
C PRO A 315 -3.75 4.33 -7.38
N TYR A 316 -3.53 5.60 -7.01
CA TYR A 316 -4.04 6.20 -5.77
C TYR A 316 -5.02 7.33 -6.06
N CYS A 317 -6.32 7.05 -5.92
CA CYS A 317 -7.37 8.04 -6.15
C CYS A 317 -8.54 7.85 -5.17
N GLU A 318 -9.52 8.74 -5.25
CA GLU A 318 -10.77 8.59 -4.51
C GLU A 318 -11.55 7.36 -5.03
N PRO A 319 -12.38 6.71 -4.19
CA PRO A 319 -13.14 5.52 -4.56
C PRO A 319 -14.04 5.72 -5.79
N MET A 320 -14.56 6.94 -6.01
CA MET A 320 -15.42 7.24 -7.17
C MET A 320 -14.63 7.43 -8.47
N ASP A 321 -13.32 7.65 -8.41
CA ASP A 321 -12.49 7.88 -9.58
C ASP A 321 -11.86 6.60 -10.13
N TYR A 322 -11.75 5.54 -9.31
CA TYR A 322 -11.11 4.27 -9.72
C TYR A 322 -11.63 3.72 -11.05
N PRO A 323 -12.95 3.62 -11.33
CA PRO A 323 -13.41 3.10 -12.61
C PRO A 323 -12.91 3.91 -13.81
N GLY A 324 -12.87 5.25 -13.70
CA GLY A 324 -12.35 6.14 -14.74
C GLY A 324 -10.83 6.06 -14.87
N VAL A 325 -10.10 6.06 -13.75
CA VAL A 325 -8.63 5.93 -13.72
C VAL A 325 -8.20 4.60 -14.33
N LEU A 326 -8.78 3.48 -13.88
CA LEU A 326 -8.45 2.16 -14.42
C LEU A 326 -8.82 2.04 -15.91
N ALA A 327 -9.97 2.57 -16.34
CA ALA A 327 -10.33 2.57 -17.75
C ALA A 327 -9.32 3.36 -18.61
N SER A 328 -8.71 4.42 -18.07
CA SER A 328 -7.67 5.20 -18.76
C SER A 328 -6.34 4.46 -18.90
N LEU A 329 -6.05 3.53 -17.98
CA LEU A 329 -4.83 2.71 -17.98
C LEU A 329 -4.95 1.43 -18.83
N ALA A 330 -6.15 1.12 -19.33
CA ALA A 330 -6.36 -0.06 -20.16
C ALA A 330 -5.39 -0.08 -21.37
N PRO A 331 -4.93 -1.26 -21.81
CA PRO A 331 -3.89 -1.35 -22.84
C PRO A 331 -4.32 -0.74 -24.18
N GLY A 332 -5.63 -0.79 -24.50
CA GLY A 332 -6.14 -0.29 -25.78
C GLY A 332 -5.46 -1.01 -26.96
N PRO A 333 -4.86 -0.29 -27.92
CA PRO A 333 -4.15 -0.91 -29.05
C PRO A 333 -2.69 -1.32 -28.72
N ARG A 334 -2.19 -1.10 -27.50
CA ARG A 334 -0.83 -1.48 -27.09
C ARG A 334 -0.64 -3.00 -27.11
N PRO A 335 0.61 -3.50 -27.24
CA PRO A 335 0.89 -4.93 -27.10
C PRO A 335 0.30 -5.50 -25.83
N THR A 336 -0.30 -6.69 -25.94
CA THR A 336 -0.91 -7.37 -24.79
C THR A 336 0.19 -7.96 -23.91
N MET A 337 0.33 -7.41 -22.71
CA MET A 337 1.24 -7.88 -21.66
C MET A 337 0.44 -8.06 -20.36
N PRO A 338 0.93 -8.88 -19.42
CA PRO A 338 0.34 -8.94 -18.09
C PRO A 338 0.32 -7.55 -17.44
N ALA A 339 -0.74 -7.23 -16.72
CA ALA A 339 -0.84 -5.96 -16.02
C ALA A 339 -1.05 -6.17 -14.52
N LEU A 340 -0.15 -5.63 -13.70
CA LEU A 340 -0.20 -5.68 -12.26
C LEU A 340 -0.36 -4.27 -11.70
N LEU A 341 -1.08 -4.15 -10.58
CA LEU A 341 -1.04 -2.93 -9.77
C LEU A 341 0.00 -3.13 -8.66
N GLY A 342 1.24 -2.70 -8.86
CA GLY A 342 2.37 -2.96 -7.97
C GLY A 342 2.31 -2.23 -6.62
N GLU A 343 1.52 -1.18 -6.54
CA GLU A 343 1.03 -0.60 -5.30
C GLU A 343 -0.42 -0.14 -5.52
N PHE A 344 -1.28 -0.38 -4.56
CA PHE A 344 -2.71 -0.22 -4.78
C PHE A 344 -3.45 -0.06 -3.45
N ASN A 345 -4.48 0.78 -3.49
CA ASN A 345 -5.52 0.82 -2.47
C ASN A 345 -5.01 1.22 -1.08
N ASP A 346 -4.24 2.30 -1.06
CA ASP A 346 -3.75 3.00 0.13
C ASP A 346 -4.87 3.77 0.86
N TYR A 347 -4.90 3.67 2.19
CA TYR A 347 -5.80 4.42 3.07
C TYR A 347 -5.18 4.55 4.47
N ASP A 348 -4.80 5.76 4.86
CA ASP A 348 -4.30 6.04 6.21
C ASP A 348 -5.43 6.04 7.24
N LEU A 349 -5.42 5.02 8.09
CA LEU A 349 -6.27 4.93 9.27
C LEU A 349 -5.97 6.06 10.25
N PHE A 350 -7.00 6.49 10.98
CA PHE A 350 -6.87 7.39 12.10
C PHE A 350 -5.98 6.78 13.18
N ARG A 351 -4.89 7.47 13.53
CA ARG A 351 -4.05 7.11 14.68
C ARG A 351 -4.62 7.75 15.96
N PRO A 352 -4.88 6.97 17.02
CA PRO A 352 -5.42 7.50 18.27
C PRO A 352 -4.32 8.21 19.10
N LEU A 353 -3.81 9.35 18.60
CA LEU A 353 -2.64 10.04 19.19
C LEU A 353 -2.83 10.48 20.64
N HIS A 354 -4.08 10.65 21.10
CA HIS A 354 -4.38 10.91 22.50
C HIS A 354 -3.85 9.83 23.45
N GLN A 355 -3.67 8.59 22.96
CA GLN A 355 -3.09 7.49 23.71
C GLN A 355 -1.56 7.55 23.78
N TRP A 356 -0.92 8.32 22.88
CA TRP A 356 0.53 8.40 22.72
C TRP A 356 1.13 9.64 23.38
N VAL A 357 0.32 10.63 23.75
CA VAL A 357 0.79 11.87 24.39
C VAL A 357 1.70 11.57 25.58
N ASP A 358 1.35 10.59 26.41
CA ASP A 358 2.12 10.25 27.62
C ASP A 358 3.07 9.05 27.44
N ASN A 359 2.87 8.23 26.40
CA ASN A 359 3.64 7.01 26.15
C ASN A 359 4.01 6.88 24.66
N CYS A 360 4.67 7.90 24.13
CA CYS A 360 5.03 7.94 22.71
C CYS A 360 6.10 6.89 22.38
N PRO A 361 5.95 6.08 21.32
CA PRO A 361 7.00 5.17 20.89
C PRO A 361 8.24 5.96 20.43
N TYR A 362 9.43 5.35 20.55
CA TYR A 362 10.69 6.05 20.24
C TYR A 362 10.69 6.65 18.83
N TRP A 363 10.16 5.94 17.83
CA TRP A 363 10.09 6.37 16.42
C TRP A 363 9.08 7.51 16.13
N ALA A 364 8.32 7.94 17.14
CA ALA A 364 7.43 9.10 17.12
C ALA A 364 7.84 10.17 18.14
N SER A 365 8.97 9.98 18.84
CA SER A 365 9.50 10.93 19.82
C SER A 365 9.93 12.24 19.15
N GLY A 366 9.80 13.36 19.88
CA GLY A 366 10.39 14.64 19.49
C GLY A 366 11.85 14.82 19.91
N ASP A 367 12.43 13.84 20.62
CA ASP A 367 13.85 13.85 20.97
C ASP A 367 14.70 13.38 19.78
N PRO A 368 15.58 14.21 19.21
CA PRO A 368 16.46 13.82 18.11
C PRO A 368 17.41 12.66 18.46
N GLN A 369 17.73 12.43 19.74
CA GLN A 369 18.52 11.27 20.12
C GLN A 369 17.78 9.96 19.88
N LEU A 370 16.45 9.99 19.97
CA LEU A 370 15.56 8.84 19.76
C LEU A 370 15.04 8.76 18.32
N ASN A 371 14.78 9.91 17.71
CA ASN A 371 14.05 10.02 16.44
C ASN A 371 14.43 11.26 15.62
N ASP A 372 15.69 11.33 15.20
CA ASP A 372 16.14 12.36 14.28
C ASP A 372 15.58 12.15 12.86
N GLN A 373 14.76 13.07 12.37
CA GLN A 373 14.07 13.00 11.07
C GLN A 373 14.94 12.52 9.90
N GLY A 374 16.24 12.84 9.88
CA GLY A 374 17.15 12.39 8.82
C GLY A 374 16.66 12.79 7.41
N VAL A 375 16.47 11.81 6.54
CA VAL A 375 15.92 12.01 5.17
C VAL A 375 14.44 11.59 5.06
N ARG A 376 13.79 11.23 6.17
CA ARG A 376 12.46 10.65 6.18
C ARG A 376 11.44 11.55 5.48
N TRP A 377 10.68 10.95 4.57
CA TRP A 377 9.69 11.63 3.76
C TRP A 377 8.35 11.75 4.52
N GLN A 378 8.07 12.96 5.02
CA GLN A 378 6.80 13.45 5.58
C GLN A 378 6.12 12.67 6.75
N HIS A 379 5.17 13.37 7.39
CA HIS A 379 4.56 13.15 8.71
C HIS A 379 5.47 13.48 9.90
N ASP A 380 5.47 14.76 10.29
CA ASP A 380 6.02 15.23 11.57
C ASP A 380 5.08 14.82 12.72
N LEU A 381 4.95 13.51 12.88
CA LEU A 381 4.23 12.87 13.97
C LEU A 381 4.69 13.42 15.35
N PRO A 382 5.99 13.68 15.59
CA PRO A 382 6.43 14.34 16.81
C PRO A 382 5.76 15.70 17.05
N ALA A 383 5.72 16.60 16.05
CA ALA A 383 5.06 17.88 16.20
C ALA A 383 3.53 17.75 16.37
N ILE A 384 2.90 16.77 15.71
CA ILE A 384 1.46 16.52 15.88
C ILE A 384 1.16 16.03 17.29
N ILE A 385 1.94 15.09 17.82
CA ILE A 385 1.80 14.61 19.20
C ILE A 385 2.05 15.75 20.20
N ALA A 386 3.06 16.59 19.95
CA ALA A 386 3.32 17.78 20.77
C ALA A 386 2.12 18.75 20.77
N LYS A 387 1.47 18.97 19.62
CA LYS A 387 0.23 19.77 19.54
C LYS A 387 -0.93 19.17 20.34
N CYS A 388 -0.93 17.87 20.61
CA CYS A 388 -1.97 17.22 21.40
C CYS A 388 -1.75 17.37 22.92
N ARG A 389 -0.53 17.66 23.38
CA ARG A 389 -0.24 17.81 24.81
C ARG A 389 -0.87 19.09 25.36
N ASP A 390 -1.69 18.93 26.40
CA ASP A 390 -2.35 20.03 27.13
C ASP A 390 -3.06 21.07 26.23
N SER A 391 -3.70 20.61 25.14
CA SER A 391 -4.35 21.45 24.15
C SER A 391 -5.83 21.11 23.95
N GLU A 392 -6.56 22.04 23.32
CA GLU A 392 -7.96 21.79 22.89
C GLU A 392 -8.05 20.56 21.97
N LEU A 393 -7.07 20.37 21.09
CA LEU A 393 -7.00 19.21 20.21
C LEU A 393 -6.85 17.91 21.01
N GLY A 394 -5.97 17.88 22.02
CA GLY A 394 -5.79 16.74 22.90
C GLY A 394 -7.08 16.37 23.64
N GLU A 395 -7.73 17.34 24.27
CA GLU A 395 -9.00 17.13 24.98
C GLU A 395 -10.14 16.74 24.03
N TRP A 396 -10.13 17.23 22.79
CA TRP A 396 -11.08 16.80 21.77
C TRP A 396 -10.82 15.35 21.34
N LEU A 397 -9.56 14.95 21.11
CA LEU A 397 -9.20 13.58 20.75
C LEU A 397 -9.49 12.58 21.88
N LYS A 398 -9.31 12.96 23.15
CA LYS A 398 -9.73 12.12 24.30
C LYS A 398 -11.23 11.85 24.30
N ARG A 399 -12.04 12.81 23.88
CA ARG A 399 -13.51 12.69 23.81
C ARG A 399 -13.99 11.89 22.60
N HIS A 400 -13.39 12.09 21.43
CA HIS A 400 -13.90 11.57 20.15
C HIS A 400 -13.02 10.48 19.52
N GLY A 401 -11.83 10.22 20.04
CA GLY A 401 -10.83 9.36 19.41
C GLY A 401 -11.29 7.93 19.17
N ASN A 402 -12.08 7.35 20.08
CA ASN A 402 -12.62 6.01 19.91
C ASN A 402 -13.66 5.95 18.77
N GLU A 403 -14.54 6.95 18.69
CA GLU A 403 -15.51 7.08 17.60
C GLU A 403 -14.80 7.26 16.25
N LEU A 404 -13.80 8.15 16.19
CA LEU A 404 -13.02 8.39 14.98
C LEU A 404 -12.25 7.15 14.52
N SER A 405 -11.71 6.36 15.47
CA SER A 405 -11.02 5.10 15.14
C SER A 405 -11.98 4.11 14.46
N LEU A 406 -13.17 3.94 15.02
CA LEU A 406 -14.20 3.07 14.45
C LEU A 406 -14.68 3.58 13.08
N ASN A 407 -14.99 4.87 12.97
CA ASN A 407 -15.45 5.49 11.72
C ASN A 407 -14.38 5.35 10.62
N SER A 408 -13.11 5.60 10.94
CA SER A 408 -12.00 5.46 10.00
C SER A 408 -11.82 4.01 9.54
N GLN A 409 -11.95 3.02 10.43
CA GLN A 409 -11.89 1.61 10.06
C GLN A 409 -13.05 1.21 9.13
N LEU A 410 -14.29 1.59 9.45
CA LEU A 410 -15.46 1.31 8.63
C LEU A 410 -15.37 1.98 7.24
N GLN A 411 -14.92 3.24 7.21
CA GLN A 411 -14.68 3.97 5.97
C GLN A 411 -13.60 3.30 5.12
N SER A 412 -12.49 2.86 5.75
CA SER A 412 -11.42 2.16 5.06
C SER A 412 -11.90 0.86 4.42
N ILE A 413 -12.67 0.05 5.15
CA ILE A 413 -13.22 -1.21 4.63
C ILE A 413 -14.06 -0.94 3.39
N TRP A 414 -14.93 0.07 3.45
CA TRP A 414 -15.77 0.44 2.33
C TRP A 414 -14.96 0.96 1.13
N MET A 415 -14.02 1.88 1.35
CA MET A 415 -13.17 2.43 0.27
C MET A 415 -12.36 1.34 -0.41
N ARG A 416 -11.71 0.49 0.40
CA ARG A 416 -10.87 -0.59 -0.11
C ARG A 416 -11.70 -1.58 -0.90
N GLN A 417 -12.88 -1.94 -0.40
CA GLN A 417 -13.80 -2.81 -1.13
C GLN A 417 -14.22 -2.20 -2.48
N ARG A 418 -14.54 -0.89 -2.54
CA ARG A 418 -14.89 -0.21 -3.80
C ARG A 418 -13.76 -0.26 -4.82
N ALA A 419 -12.52 -0.04 -4.38
CA ALA A 419 -11.35 -0.14 -5.25
C ALA A 419 -11.14 -1.60 -5.73
N PHE A 420 -11.25 -2.59 -4.85
CA PHE A 420 -11.16 -4.01 -5.25
C PHE A 420 -12.24 -4.39 -6.27
N ASP A 421 -13.48 -3.96 -6.05
CA ASP A 421 -14.59 -4.22 -6.97
C ASP A 421 -14.33 -3.57 -8.34
N ALA A 422 -13.85 -2.32 -8.37
CA ALA A 422 -13.49 -1.62 -9.60
C ALA A 422 -12.38 -2.36 -10.36
N THR A 423 -11.35 -2.85 -9.65
CA THR A 423 -10.26 -3.65 -10.22
C THR A 423 -10.75 -4.98 -10.77
N ARG A 424 -11.61 -5.71 -10.04
CA ARG A 424 -12.18 -7.00 -10.50
C ARG A 424 -13.13 -6.83 -11.68
N LEU A 425 -13.69 -5.64 -11.89
CA LEU A 425 -14.45 -5.31 -13.11
C LEU A 425 -13.56 -5.07 -14.33
N GLN A 426 -12.25 -4.91 -14.16
CA GLN A 426 -11.30 -4.77 -15.27
C GLN A 426 -10.74 -6.14 -15.67
N PRO A 427 -11.18 -6.72 -16.79
CA PRO A 427 -10.70 -8.05 -17.17
C PRO A 427 -9.21 -8.04 -17.49
N TRP A 428 -8.62 -6.93 -17.93
CA TRP A 428 -7.23 -6.84 -18.38
C TRP A 428 -6.19 -6.80 -17.24
N ILE A 429 -6.61 -6.68 -15.99
CA ILE A 429 -5.71 -6.66 -14.83
C ILE A 429 -5.48 -8.09 -14.35
N ASP A 430 -4.22 -8.50 -14.18
CA ASP A 430 -3.80 -9.84 -13.73
C ASP A 430 -3.52 -9.92 -12.23
N GLY A 431 -3.62 -8.78 -11.53
CA GLY A 431 -3.56 -8.76 -10.07
C GLY A 431 -3.11 -7.42 -9.52
N TRP A 432 -2.93 -7.39 -8.21
CA TRP A 432 -2.67 -6.18 -7.45
C TRP A 432 -1.85 -6.49 -6.21
N VAL A 433 -1.24 -5.45 -5.63
CA VAL A 433 -0.51 -5.49 -4.37
C VAL A 433 -1.07 -4.40 -3.45
N LEU A 434 -1.67 -4.80 -2.34
CA LEU A 434 -2.16 -3.87 -1.34
C LEU A 434 -1.01 -3.11 -0.69
N THR A 435 -1.08 -1.78 -0.67
CA THR A 435 -0.04 -0.93 -0.07
C THR A 435 -0.05 -1.06 1.46
N GLY A 436 1.04 -1.62 2.00
CA GLY A 436 1.32 -1.65 3.43
C GLY A 436 0.88 -2.93 4.15
N LEU A 437 1.86 -3.74 4.56
CA LEU A 437 1.68 -4.84 5.50
C LEU A 437 1.50 -4.31 6.94
N ARG A 438 2.21 -3.25 7.30
CA ARG A 438 2.17 -2.60 8.62
C ARG A 438 2.05 -1.09 8.50
N HIS A 439 1.52 -0.48 9.55
CA HIS A 439 1.75 0.93 9.81
C HIS A 439 3.24 1.22 9.91
N THR A 440 3.65 2.36 9.37
CA THR A 440 5.00 2.88 9.44
C THR A 440 4.98 4.32 9.96
N PRO A 441 6.11 4.93 10.30
CA PRO A 441 6.12 6.32 10.74
C PRO A 441 5.56 7.33 9.71
N ILE A 442 5.52 6.95 8.43
CA ILE A 442 5.06 7.81 7.32
C ILE A 442 3.68 7.41 6.77
N SER A 443 3.07 6.31 7.22
CA SER A 443 1.76 5.86 6.74
C SER A 443 1.06 4.93 7.74
N SER A 444 -0.24 5.12 7.95
CA SER A 444 -1.14 4.23 8.71
C SER A 444 -2.04 3.39 7.80
N ALA A 445 -1.49 2.91 6.68
CA ALA A 445 -2.24 2.14 5.70
C ALA A 445 -2.08 0.62 5.79
N GLY A 446 -1.29 0.17 6.75
CA GLY A 446 -1.05 -1.25 7.02
C GLY A 446 -2.30 -2.06 7.34
N ILE A 447 -2.22 -3.37 7.11
CA ILE A 447 -3.18 -4.34 7.67
C ILE A 447 -2.85 -4.73 9.12
N TRP A 448 -1.67 -4.36 9.61
CA TRP A 448 -1.30 -4.35 11.02
C TRP A 448 -1.05 -2.92 11.50
N ASP A 449 -1.54 -2.63 12.71
CA ASP A 449 -1.37 -1.34 13.34
C ASP A 449 0.02 -1.16 13.98
N ASP A 450 0.22 -0.01 14.62
CA ASP A 450 1.48 0.34 15.28
C ASP A 450 1.81 -0.54 16.51
N GLY A 451 0.80 -1.22 17.08
CA GLY A 451 0.96 -2.18 18.17
C GLY A 451 1.29 -3.60 17.67
N GLY A 452 1.18 -3.86 16.36
CA GLY A 452 1.33 -5.19 15.78
C GLY A 452 0.03 -6.00 15.78
N GLU A 453 -1.12 -5.36 16.01
CA GLU A 453 -2.43 -6.02 16.00
C GLU A 453 -3.09 -5.89 14.61
N PRO A 454 -3.94 -6.84 14.19
CA PRO A 454 -4.67 -6.74 12.92
C PRO A 454 -5.61 -5.52 12.88
N ALA A 455 -5.42 -4.66 11.89
CA ALA A 455 -6.27 -3.50 11.63
C ALA A 455 -7.64 -3.88 11.03
N TYR A 456 -7.79 -5.11 10.52
CA TYR A 456 -9.01 -5.61 9.91
C TYR A 456 -9.31 -7.05 10.36
N PRO A 457 -10.59 -7.44 10.46
CA PRO A 457 -10.96 -8.85 10.62
C PRO A 457 -10.45 -9.70 9.45
N VAL A 458 -9.96 -10.90 9.74
CA VAL A 458 -9.46 -11.83 8.70
C VAL A 458 -10.53 -12.16 7.65
N GLN A 459 -11.81 -12.19 8.03
CA GLN A 459 -12.91 -12.42 7.09
C GLN A 459 -13.01 -11.31 6.05
N THR A 460 -12.76 -10.05 6.44
CA THR A 460 -12.72 -8.91 5.51
C THR A 460 -11.57 -9.06 4.53
N LEU A 461 -10.38 -9.43 5.01
CA LEU A 461 -9.23 -9.69 4.13
C LEU A 461 -9.52 -10.83 3.14
N ARG A 462 -10.13 -11.93 3.61
CA ARG A 462 -10.56 -13.06 2.77
C ARG A 462 -11.59 -12.69 1.70
N GLN A 463 -12.45 -11.71 1.97
CA GLN A 463 -13.38 -11.21 0.96
C GLN A 463 -12.65 -10.48 -0.17
N TRP A 464 -11.62 -9.69 0.15
CA TRP A 464 -10.78 -9.01 -0.85
C TRP A 464 -9.94 -10.00 -1.66
N THR A 465 -9.41 -11.03 -0.99
CA THR A 465 -8.51 -12.02 -1.59
C THR A 465 -9.21 -13.25 -2.18
N ALA A 466 -10.55 -13.29 -2.19
CA ALA A 466 -11.31 -14.43 -2.70
C ALA A 466 -10.97 -14.78 -4.16
N ASP A 467 -10.94 -16.07 -4.49
CA ASP A 467 -10.75 -16.53 -5.87
C ASP A 467 -11.95 -16.19 -6.76
N THR A 468 -13.15 -16.12 -6.18
CA THR A 468 -14.39 -15.74 -6.88
C THR A 468 -15.03 -14.55 -6.19
N SER A 469 -15.23 -13.46 -6.93
CA SER A 469 -15.82 -12.22 -6.44
C SER A 469 -17.17 -11.96 -7.10
N LEU A 470 -18.21 -11.80 -6.29
CA LEU A 470 -19.51 -11.30 -6.71
C LEU A 470 -19.51 -9.77 -6.71
N LEU A 471 -19.98 -9.17 -7.79
CA LEU A 471 -19.88 -7.73 -8.05
C LEU A 471 -21.25 -7.19 -8.46
N LEU A 472 -21.64 -6.03 -7.93
CA LEU A 472 -22.69 -5.20 -8.51
C LEU A 472 -22.04 -4.05 -9.25
N PHE A 473 -22.58 -3.71 -10.42
CA PHE A 473 -22.05 -2.60 -11.22
C PHE A 473 -23.16 -1.63 -11.66
N PRO A 474 -22.82 -0.34 -11.90
CA PRO A 474 -23.80 0.66 -12.30
C PRO A 474 -24.46 0.32 -13.64
N ARG A 475 -25.74 0.65 -13.77
CA ARG A 475 -26.45 0.51 -15.04
C ARG A 475 -26.18 1.73 -15.91
N ARG A 476 -25.77 1.54 -17.16
CA ARG A 476 -25.52 2.63 -18.12
C ARG A 476 -26.81 3.37 -18.47
N THR A 477 -26.81 4.69 -18.31
CA THR A 477 -27.93 5.59 -18.63
C THR A 477 -27.41 6.94 -19.18
N PRO A 478 -26.68 6.94 -20.33
CA PRO A 478 -26.10 8.15 -20.88
C PRO A 478 -27.21 9.15 -21.26
N PRO A 479 -27.22 10.38 -20.72
CA PRO A 479 -28.23 11.36 -21.09
C PRO A 479 -27.87 12.04 -22.42
N TRP A 480 -28.90 12.41 -23.17
CA TRP A 480 -28.77 13.26 -24.35
C TRP A 480 -28.89 14.74 -23.94
N VAL A 481 -27.79 15.50 -24.04
CA VAL A 481 -27.74 16.91 -23.61
C VAL A 481 -27.12 17.77 -24.71
N ASN A 482 -27.83 18.82 -25.13
CA ASN A 482 -27.38 19.79 -26.13
C ASN A 482 -26.80 19.15 -27.41
N GLY A 483 -27.48 18.13 -27.94
CA GLY A 483 -27.11 17.49 -29.21
C GLY A 483 -26.05 16.39 -29.12
N GLY A 484 -25.73 15.88 -27.93
CA GLY A 484 -24.86 14.71 -27.81
C GLY A 484 -25.04 13.93 -26.52
N ASN A 485 -24.58 12.68 -26.55
CA ASN A 485 -24.50 11.85 -25.36
C ASN A 485 -23.51 12.44 -24.34
N ARG A 486 -23.79 12.23 -23.07
CA ARG A 486 -22.83 12.39 -21.97
C ARG A 486 -22.64 11.05 -21.27
N VAL A 487 -21.55 10.92 -20.52
CA VAL A 487 -21.39 9.80 -19.59
C VAL A 487 -22.53 9.88 -18.57
N GLY A 488 -23.14 8.74 -18.25
CA GLY A 488 -24.20 8.68 -17.25
C GLY A 488 -24.56 7.25 -16.90
N PHE A 489 -24.88 7.04 -15.62
CA PHE A 489 -25.24 5.74 -15.08
C PHE A 489 -26.17 5.91 -13.88
N GLU A 490 -26.81 4.80 -13.51
CA GLU A 490 -27.63 4.64 -12.33
C GLU A 490 -26.85 3.86 -11.26
N PRO A 491 -26.56 4.43 -10.07
CA PRO A 491 -25.64 3.85 -9.07
C PRO A 491 -26.06 2.46 -8.57
N ALA A 492 -25.13 1.52 -8.45
CA ALA A 492 -25.41 0.11 -8.15
C ALA A 492 -26.24 -0.13 -6.86
N THR A 493 -25.94 0.62 -5.80
CA THR A 493 -26.43 0.39 -4.43
C THR A 493 -27.32 1.50 -3.88
N VAL A 494 -27.43 2.66 -4.56
CA VAL A 494 -28.29 3.77 -4.13
C VAL A 494 -29.34 4.04 -5.21
N ARG A 495 -30.62 3.88 -4.88
CA ARG A 495 -31.74 3.85 -5.85
C ARG A 495 -32.89 4.76 -5.45
N PHE A 496 -33.76 5.06 -6.41
CA PHE A 496 -35.09 5.59 -6.12
C PHE A 496 -36.08 4.45 -5.81
N ALA A 497 -37.07 4.72 -4.96
CA ALA A 497 -38.14 3.78 -4.66
C ALA A 497 -38.93 3.39 -5.92
N GLY A 498 -39.36 2.13 -5.97
CA GLY A 498 -40.05 1.52 -7.10
C GLY A 498 -39.24 0.38 -7.73
N ASN A 499 -39.38 0.20 -9.04
CA ASN A 499 -38.76 -0.91 -9.76
C ASN A 499 -37.25 -0.71 -9.95
N CYS A 500 -36.46 -1.30 -9.06
CA CYS A 500 -35.01 -1.29 -9.10
C CYS A 500 -34.48 -2.47 -9.90
N ARG A 501 -33.67 -2.21 -10.93
CA ARG A 501 -32.99 -3.24 -11.72
C ARG A 501 -31.53 -3.37 -11.30
N PHE A 502 -31.11 -4.59 -10.99
CA PHE A 502 -29.75 -4.92 -10.59
C PHE A 502 -29.05 -5.74 -11.66
N HIS A 503 -27.75 -5.51 -11.81
CA HIS A 503 -26.86 -6.26 -12.69
C HIS A 503 -25.70 -6.80 -11.85
N ALA A 504 -25.47 -8.10 -11.96
CA ALA A 504 -24.44 -8.79 -11.19
C ALA A 504 -23.40 -9.40 -12.12
N ALA A 505 -22.14 -9.24 -11.75
CA ALA A 505 -21.01 -9.87 -12.41
C ALA A 505 -20.28 -10.80 -11.44
N VAL A 506 -19.59 -11.78 -12.02
CA VAL A 506 -18.64 -12.64 -11.31
C VAL A 506 -17.29 -12.49 -11.98
N HIS A 507 -16.28 -12.19 -11.17
CA HIS A 507 -14.88 -12.42 -11.54
C HIS A 507 -14.41 -13.71 -10.87
N SER A 508 -13.69 -14.56 -11.60
CA SER A 508 -13.15 -15.79 -11.02
C SER A 508 -11.76 -16.13 -11.51
N VAL A 509 -10.90 -16.58 -10.59
CA VAL A 509 -9.54 -17.07 -10.89
C VAL A 509 -9.57 -18.51 -11.44
N VAL A 510 -10.65 -19.25 -11.16
CA VAL A 510 -10.88 -20.61 -11.68
C VAL A 510 -12.09 -20.63 -12.59
N GLU A 511 -12.15 -21.61 -13.49
CA GLU A 511 -13.37 -21.85 -14.27
C GLU A 511 -14.48 -22.42 -13.36
N LEU A 512 -15.68 -21.88 -13.47
CA LEU A 512 -16.87 -22.42 -12.82
C LEU A 512 -18.14 -22.21 -13.66
N GLU A 513 -19.13 -23.07 -13.45
CA GLU A 513 -20.46 -22.96 -14.03
C GLU A 513 -21.49 -23.02 -12.91
N SER A 514 -22.31 -21.97 -12.77
CA SER A 514 -23.32 -21.90 -11.72
C SER A 514 -24.46 -20.96 -12.14
N THR A 515 -25.51 -20.95 -11.32
CA THR A 515 -26.63 -20.03 -11.39
C THR A 515 -26.44 -18.89 -10.39
N LEU A 516 -26.70 -17.65 -10.81
CA LEU A 516 -26.83 -16.52 -9.90
C LEU A 516 -28.14 -16.65 -9.14
N ARG A 517 -28.09 -16.68 -7.81
CA ARG A 517 -29.26 -16.54 -6.94
C ARG A 517 -29.19 -15.21 -6.21
N TRP A 518 -30.34 -14.57 -6.04
CA TRP A 518 -30.47 -13.33 -5.31
C TRP A 518 -31.56 -13.44 -4.26
N LYS A 519 -31.39 -12.73 -3.15
CA LYS A 519 -32.37 -12.61 -2.09
C LYS A 519 -32.33 -11.21 -1.51
N ILE A 520 -33.49 -10.58 -1.38
CA ILE A 520 -33.68 -9.32 -0.67
C ILE A 520 -34.60 -9.60 0.51
N ASP A 521 -34.09 -9.39 1.73
CA ASP A 521 -34.81 -9.69 2.96
C ASP A 521 -36.16 -8.94 3.02
N GLY A 522 -37.25 -9.70 3.22
CA GLY A 522 -38.61 -9.16 3.26
C GLY A 522 -39.23 -8.77 1.92
N ILE A 523 -38.48 -8.84 0.81
CA ILE A 523 -38.97 -8.49 -0.53
C ILE A 523 -39.16 -9.75 -1.41
N GLY A 524 -38.12 -10.59 -1.52
CA GLY A 524 -38.20 -11.79 -2.35
C GLY A 524 -36.84 -12.37 -2.71
N SER A 525 -36.85 -13.44 -3.50
CA SER A 525 -35.65 -14.12 -4.00
C SER A 525 -35.90 -14.70 -5.39
N GLY A 526 -34.83 -14.97 -6.13
CA GLY A 526 -34.92 -15.60 -7.43
C GLY A 526 -33.58 -16.10 -7.95
N GLU A 527 -33.63 -16.68 -9.14
CA GLU A 527 -32.48 -17.25 -9.83
C GLU A 527 -32.44 -16.75 -11.27
N CYS A 528 -31.23 -16.55 -11.81
CA CYS A 528 -31.02 -16.24 -13.23
C CYS A 528 -30.69 -17.51 -14.04
N ALA A 529 -30.22 -17.35 -15.27
CA ALA A 529 -29.73 -18.48 -16.06
C ALA A 529 -28.39 -18.98 -15.53
N THR A 530 -28.15 -20.29 -15.69
CA THR A 530 -26.81 -20.87 -15.50
C THR A 530 -25.84 -20.24 -16.49
N THR A 531 -24.71 -19.78 -15.99
CA THR A 531 -23.67 -19.11 -16.76
C THR A 531 -22.32 -19.76 -16.46
N ARG A 532 -21.51 -19.97 -17.50
CA ARG A 532 -20.12 -20.41 -17.36
C ARG A 532 -19.21 -19.18 -17.29
N VAL A 533 -18.34 -19.14 -16.30
CA VAL A 533 -17.30 -18.12 -16.11
C VAL A 533 -15.95 -18.81 -16.24
N ARG A 534 -15.14 -18.42 -17.23
CA ARG A 534 -13.78 -18.99 -17.39
C ARG A 534 -12.83 -18.38 -16.38
N ALA A 535 -11.69 -19.03 -16.19
CA ALA A 535 -10.62 -18.51 -15.35
C ALA A 535 -10.12 -17.14 -15.85
N LEU A 536 -9.86 -16.23 -14.91
CA LEU A 536 -9.41 -14.84 -15.13
C LEU A 536 -10.37 -13.97 -15.95
N GLU A 537 -11.64 -14.37 -16.07
CA GLU A 537 -12.68 -13.57 -16.73
C GLU A 537 -13.61 -12.90 -15.70
N THR A 538 -14.16 -11.77 -16.11
CA THR A 538 -15.28 -11.10 -15.43
C THR A 538 -16.49 -11.10 -16.35
N VAL A 539 -17.58 -11.72 -15.91
CA VAL A 539 -18.78 -11.96 -16.73
C VAL A 539 -20.03 -11.47 -16.00
N GLU A 540 -20.93 -10.76 -16.70
CA GLU A 540 -22.28 -10.51 -16.20
C GLU A 540 -23.05 -11.84 -16.16
N VAL A 541 -23.37 -12.32 -14.96
CA VAL A 541 -24.00 -13.63 -14.73
C VAL A 541 -25.52 -13.54 -14.59
N GLY A 542 -26.07 -12.32 -14.51
CA GLY A 542 -27.51 -12.11 -14.47
C GLY A 542 -27.93 -10.68 -14.17
N SER A 543 -29.20 -10.39 -14.48
CA SER A 543 -29.89 -9.19 -14.03
C SER A 543 -31.30 -9.55 -13.55
N PHE A 544 -31.80 -8.82 -12.58
CA PHE A 544 -33.14 -8.99 -12.03
C PHE A 544 -33.73 -7.65 -11.61
N THR A 545 -35.05 -7.62 -11.45
CA THR A 545 -35.79 -6.43 -11.00
C THR A 545 -36.54 -6.76 -9.72
N ALA A 546 -36.50 -5.86 -8.76
CA ALA A 546 -37.31 -5.93 -7.55
C ALA A 546 -37.98 -4.56 -7.30
N GLU A 547 -39.24 -4.59 -6.87
CA GLU A 547 -39.93 -3.39 -6.41
C GLU A 547 -39.51 -3.12 -4.96
N LEU A 548 -38.82 -2.00 -4.74
CA LEU A 548 -38.27 -1.65 -3.43
C LEU A 548 -38.93 -0.39 -2.87
N PRO A 549 -39.50 -0.43 -1.65
CA PRO A 549 -39.92 0.77 -0.95
C PRO A 549 -38.70 1.57 -0.48
N ALA A 550 -38.91 2.85 -0.14
CA ALA A 550 -37.86 3.66 0.47
C ALA A 550 -37.38 3.04 1.80
N GLY A 551 -36.08 3.10 2.05
CA GLY A 551 -35.43 2.50 3.21
C GLY A 551 -34.15 1.76 2.83
N ARG A 552 -33.60 1.04 3.82
CA ARG A 552 -32.41 0.20 3.65
C ARG A 552 -32.82 -1.25 3.44
N HIS A 553 -32.22 -1.87 2.44
CA HIS A 553 -32.44 -3.27 2.08
C HIS A 553 -31.11 -4.01 2.04
N ARG A 554 -31.15 -5.31 2.29
CA ARG A 554 -29.99 -6.19 2.20
C ARG A 554 -30.18 -7.11 1.01
N LEU A 555 -29.32 -6.95 0.00
CA LEU A 555 -29.28 -7.82 -1.17
C LEU A 555 -28.17 -8.85 -0.99
N GLU A 556 -28.54 -10.11 -0.84
CA GLU A 556 -27.62 -11.24 -0.88
C GLU A 556 -27.57 -11.80 -2.30
N LEU A 557 -26.36 -11.99 -2.83
CA LEU A 557 -26.09 -12.70 -4.07
C LEU A 557 -25.30 -13.96 -3.76
N SER A 558 -25.56 -15.03 -4.52
CA SER A 558 -24.75 -16.25 -4.50
C SER A 558 -24.51 -16.79 -5.91
N PHE A 559 -23.32 -17.37 -6.12
CA PHE A 559 -22.93 -18.02 -7.36
C PHE A 559 -21.83 -19.05 -7.06
N GLY A 560 -22.14 -20.35 -7.21
CA GLY A 560 -21.31 -21.43 -6.69
C GLY A 560 -21.26 -21.36 -5.18
N ASP A 561 -20.06 -21.44 -4.62
CA ASP A 561 -19.79 -21.27 -3.18
C ASP A 561 -19.60 -19.80 -2.77
N ALA A 562 -19.51 -18.89 -3.74
CA ALA A 562 -19.38 -17.46 -3.45
C ALA A 562 -20.73 -16.91 -3.00
N VAL A 563 -20.74 -16.21 -1.85
CA VAL A 563 -21.88 -15.48 -1.32
C VAL A 563 -21.41 -14.09 -0.92
N ARG A 564 -22.18 -13.06 -1.28
CA ARG A 564 -21.87 -11.68 -0.89
C ARG A 564 -23.15 -10.89 -0.67
N GLU A 565 -23.09 -10.00 0.31
CA GLU A 565 -24.16 -9.09 0.65
C GLU A 565 -23.83 -7.66 0.25
N PHE A 566 -24.86 -6.95 -0.21
CA PHE A 566 -24.78 -5.56 -0.63
C PHE A 566 -25.84 -4.77 0.15
N PRO A 567 -25.45 -3.72 0.88
CA PRO A 567 -26.41 -2.76 1.39
C PRO A 567 -26.99 -1.98 0.21
N ILE A 568 -28.32 -1.93 0.12
CA ILE A 568 -29.04 -1.17 -0.89
C ILE A 568 -29.83 -0.06 -0.18
N HIS A 569 -29.52 1.19 -0.50
CA HIS A 569 -30.27 2.34 -0.01
C HIS A 569 -31.27 2.82 -1.05
N VAL A 570 -32.51 2.99 -0.65
CA VAL A 570 -33.60 3.40 -1.54
C VAL A 570 -34.25 4.66 -0.99
N THR A 571 -34.33 5.70 -1.81
CA THR A 571 -34.91 6.98 -1.43
C THR A 571 -36.15 7.30 -2.26
N THR A 572 -37.12 8.00 -1.67
CA THR A 572 -38.22 8.57 -2.46
C THR A 572 -37.67 9.73 -3.30
N PRO A 573 -38.08 9.92 -4.56
CA PRO A 573 -37.82 11.17 -5.28
C PRO A 573 -38.43 12.38 -4.55
N LEU A 574 -37.91 13.59 -4.80
CA LEU A 574 -38.50 14.84 -4.33
C LEU A 574 -39.27 15.44 -5.50
N ASP A 575 -40.54 15.77 -5.31
CA ASP A 575 -41.37 16.39 -6.35
C ASP A 575 -40.98 17.85 -6.59
N ARG A 576 -40.53 18.54 -5.53
CA ARG A 576 -40.01 19.90 -5.55
C ARG A 576 -38.92 20.05 -4.51
N PHE A 577 -37.92 20.87 -4.82
CA PHE A 577 -36.93 21.34 -3.85
C PHE A 577 -37.42 22.67 -3.26
N ASP A 578 -37.65 22.73 -1.95
CA ASP A 578 -37.99 23.97 -1.23
C ASP A 578 -36.74 24.79 -0.84
N LEU A 579 -35.56 24.36 -1.30
CA LEU A 579 -34.29 25.04 -1.14
C LEU A 579 -33.90 25.79 -2.41
N SER A 580 -33.50 27.05 -2.29
CA SER A 580 -32.80 27.77 -3.37
C SER A 580 -31.29 27.47 -3.29
N VAL A 581 -30.76 26.73 -4.27
CA VAL A 581 -29.33 26.45 -4.36
C VAL A 581 -28.62 27.59 -5.10
N THR A 582 -27.63 28.19 -4.45
CA THR A 582 -26.78 29.23 -5.04
C THR A 582 -25.31 28.85 -4.96
N HIS A 583 -24.58 28.94 -6.07
CA HIS A 583 -23.13 28.79 -6.07
C HIS A 583 -22.49 30.12 -5.71
N THR A 584 -22.14 30.30 -4.43
CA THR A 584 -21.40 31.47 -3.96
C THR A 584 -19.91 31.14 -3.85
N PRO A 585 -18.99 32.03 -4.26
CA PRO A 585 -17.56 31.82 -4.04
C PRO A 585 -17.25 31.94 -2.54
N LEU A 586 -17.34 30.83 -1.83
CA LEU A 586 -16.75 30.67 -0.52
C LEU A 586 -15.30 30.18 -0.71
N ALA A 587 -14.38 30.61 0.14
CA ALA A 587 -13.01 30.10 0.06
C ALA A 587 -12.99 28.60 0.41
N THR A 588 -12.36 27.79 -0.44
CA THR A 588 -12.19 26.35 -0.22
C THR A 588 -10.73 25.96 -0.25
N LEU A 589 -10.44 24.82 0.36
CA LEU A 589 -9.13 24.17 0.34
C LEU A 589 -9.26 22.85 -0.41
N SER A 590 -8.41 22.65 -1.42
CA SER A 590 -8.35 21.39 -2.16
C SER A 590 -7.84 20.27 -1.25
N ARG A 591 -8.70 19.27 -1.01
CA ARG A 591 -8.47 18.15 -0.11
C ARG A 591 -9.23 16.91 -0.58
N PRO A 592 -8.63 15.71 -0.58
CA PRO A 592 -9.35 14.49 -0.89
C PRO A 592 -10.55 14.29 0.07
N PHE A 593 -11.69 13.80 -0.40
CA PHE A 593 -12.88 13.62 0.44
C PHE A 593 -12.67 12.50 1.46
N PHE A 594 -12.36 11.31 0.97
CA PHE A 594 -12.24 10.12 1.79
C PHE A 594 -10.79 9.72 2.01
N ARG A 595 -9.91 9.92 1.01
CA ARG A 595 -8.48 9.62 1.19
C ARG A 595 -7.92 10.52 2.29
N GLU A 596 -7.13 9.93 3.18
CA GLU A 596 -6.44 10.67 4.25
C GLU A 596 -7.42 11.41 5.17
N ALA A 597 -8.63 10.88 5.32
CA ALA A 597 -9.72 11.55 6.02
C ALA A 597 -10.53 10.59 6.88
N CYS A 598 -10.91 11.07 8.06
CA CYS A 598 -11.98 10.51 8.88
C CYS A 598 -13.10 11.53 9.00
N LEU A 599 -14.34 11.12 8.73
CA LEU A 599 -15.50 12.01 8.84
C LEU A 599 -16.05 12.03 10.27
N GLN A 600 -16.39 13.23 10.74
CA GLN A 600 -17.14 13.45 11.98
C GLN A 600 -18.45 14.16 11.67
N TYR A 601 -19.55 13.60 12.15
CA TYR A 601 -20.90 14.12 11.97
C TYR A 601 -21.34 14.81 13.27
N GLN A 602 -21.51 16.14 13.26
CA GLN A 602 -21.81 16.88 14.49
C GLN A 602 -23.31 17.08 14.76
N HIS A 603 -24.14 17.08 13.73
CA HIS A 603 -25.59 17.29 13.88
C HIS A 603 -26.35 15.95 13.97
N PRO A 604 -27.31 15.77 14.91
CA PRO A 604 -28.03 14.50 15.09
C PRO A 604 -28.81 14.05 13.85
N ALA A 605 -29.26 14.98 13.00
CA ALA A 605 -29.96 14.66 11.76
C ALA A 605 -29.17 13.72 10.82
N TRP A 606 -27.82 13.74 10.85
CA TRP A 606 -27.01 12.78 10.07
C TRP A 606 -27.28 11.34 10.50
N ALA A 607 -27.41 11.10 11.82
CA ALA A 607 -27.75 9.81 12.37
C ALA A 607 -29.21 9.43 12.08
N GLU A 608 -30.13 10.36 12.29
CA GLU A 608 -31.58 10.17 12.06
C GLU A 608 -31.88 9.79 10.60
N HIS A 609 -31.16 10.38 9.65
CA HIS A 609 -31.27 10.08 8.21
C HIS A 609 -30.32 8.95 7.74
N GLY A 610 -29.57 8.34 8.66
CA GLY A 610 -28.71 7.18 8.38
C GLY A 610 -27.53 7.46 7.45
N TRP A 611 -26.91 8.63 7.53
CA TRP A 611 -25.72 8.96 6.72
C TRP A 611 -24.41 8.47 7.34
N GLN A 612 -24.34 8.42 8.67
CA GLN A 612 -23.09 8.19 9.43
C GLN A 612 -22.33 6.89 9.11
N ASN A 613 -22.95 5.93 8.42
CA ASN A 613 -22.35 4.66 8.01
C ASN A 613 -22.74 4.27 6.57
N ASP A 614 -23.17 5.24 5.75
CA ASP A 614 -23.64 5.00 4.38
C ASP A 614 -22.75 5.74 3.38
N PHE A 615 -21.54 5.22 3.25
CA PHE A 615 -20.50 5.81 2.41
C PHE A 615 -20.85 5.76 0.91
N ASP A 616 -21.70 4.82 0.49
CA ASP A 616 -22.20 4.77 -0.89
C ASP A 616 -23.00 6.02 -1.23
N ARG A 617 -23.88 6.49 -0.34
CA ARG A 617 -24.60 7.76 -0.54
C ARG A 617 -23.63 8.95 -0.51
N LEU A 618 -22.68 8.98 0.42
CA LEU A 618 -21.70 10.07 0.52
C LEU A 618 -20.85 10.17 -0.74
N ALA A 619 -20.39 9.04 -1.29
CA ALA A 619 -19.60 9.02 -2.50
C ALA A 619 -20.30 9.69 -3.69
N LEU A 620 -21.62 9.58 -3.75
CA LEU A 620 -22.45 10.14 -4.81
C LEU A 620 -22.66 11.66 -4.69
N VAL A 621 -22.19 12.28 -3.61
CA VAL A 621 -22.23 13.74 -3.37
C VAL A 621 -20.88 14.29 -2.87
N ALA A 622 -19.83 13.47 -2.83
CA ALA A 622 -18.50 13.83 -2.34
C ALA A 622 -17.79 14.87 -3.24
N SER A 623 -16.80 15.57 -2.68
CA SER A 623 -16.03 16.61 -3.39
C SER A 623 -14.53 16.56 -3.06
N ASP A 624 -13.67 17.26 -3.82
CA ASP A 624 -12.25 17.49 -3.45
C ASP A 624 -12.05 18.79 -2.67
N GLN A 625 -13.10 19.33 -2.06
CA GLN A 625 -13.02 20.63 -1.42
C GLN A 625 -13.46 20.51 0.03
N ALA A 626 -12.71 21.14 0.92
CA ALA A 626 -13.20 21.50 2.24
C ALA A 626 -13.38 23.01 2.34
N ILE A 627 -14.31 23.45 3.19
CA ILE A 627 -14.51 24.87 3.49
C ILE A 627 -13.24 25.38 4.18
N ASP A 628 -12.71 26.51 3.73
CA ASP A 628 -11.66 27.21 4.47
C ASP A 628 -12.28 27.75 5.78
N PRO A 629 -11.91 27.25 6.96
CA PRO A 629 -12.56 27.66 8.21
C PRO A 629 -12.42 29.16 8.49
N ARG A 630 -11.43 29.84 7.89
CA ARG A 630 -11.21 31.29 8.06
C ARG A 630 -12.28 32.16 7.41
N CYS A 631 -13.08 31.60 6.48
CA CYS A 631 -14.16 32.33 5.84
C CYS A 631 -15.53 32.13 6.51
N LEU A 632 -15.60 31.23 7.50
CA LEU A 632 -16.82 31.04 8.29
C LEU A 632 -16.91 32.10 9.40
N PRO A 633 -18.11 32.67 9.65
CA PRO A 633 -18.31 33.54 10.80
C PRO A 633 -18.21 32.75 12.11
N GLN A 634 -17.92 33.43 13.22
CA GLN A 634 -17.70 32.78 14.51
C GLN A 634 -18.92 32.01 15.05
N ASP A 635 -20.12 32.41 14.64
CA ASP A 635 -21.40 31.79 15.00
C ASP A 635 -21.84 30.68 14.03
N ALA A 636 -21.00 30.34 13.03
CA ALA A 636 -21.28 29.22 12.15
C ALA A 636 -21.30 27.90 12.94
N GLU A 637 -22.39 27.15 12.82
CA GLU A 637 -22.49 25.82 13.37
C GLU A 637 -21.88 24.82 12.38
N ILE A 638 -20.84 24.10 12.79
CA ILE A 638 -20.22 23.07 11.96
C ILE A 638 -21.06 21.80 12.01
N LEU A 639 -21.46 21.29 10.85
CA LEU A 639 -22.39 20.17 10.72
C LEU A 639 -21.69 18.86 10.33
N LEU A 640 -20.66 18.95 9.50
CA LEU A 640 -19.83 17.83 9.05
C LEU A 640 -18.39 18.29 8.95
N THR A 641 -17.46 17.50 9.46
CA THR A 641 -16.02 17.78 9.42
C THR A 641 -15.25 16.62 8.81
N ARG A 642 -14.32 16.96 7.93
CA ARG A 642 -13.20 16.12 7.52
C ARG A 642 -12.06 16.33 8.52
N LEU A 643 -11.70 15.30 9.27
CA LEU A 643 -10.43 15.26 9.98
C LEU A 643 -9.38 14.66 9.05
N ASP A 644 -8.33 15.41 8.76
CA ASP A 644 -7.19 14.91 8.00
C ASP A 644 -6.37 13.93 8.87
N THR A 645 -6.28 12.64 8.49
CA THR A 645 -5.66 11.60 9.34
C THR A 645 -4.14 11.71 9.41
N ARG A 646 -3.54 12.53 8.55
CA ARG A 646 -2.10 12.77 8.43
C ARG A 646 -1.63 14.00 9.20
N THR A 647 -2.44 15.04 9.23
CA THR A 647 -2.09 16.35 9.82
C THR A 647 -2.92 16.71 11.04
N PHE A 648 -4.03 16.00 11.27
CA PHE A 648 -5.03 16.26 12.31
C PHE A 648 -5.72 17.63 12.16
N GLU A 649 -5.64 18.22 10.97
CA GLU A 649 -6.40 19.41 10.61
C GLU A 649 -7.90 19.08 10.52
N ARG A 650 -8.73 19.87 11.22
CA ARG A 650 -10.19 19.75 11.19
C ARG A 650 -10.75 20.74 10.18
N LEU A 651 -11.30 20.24 9.08
CA LEU A 651 -11.80 21.04 7.97
C LEU A 651 -13.30 20.83 7.78
N PRO A 652 -14.14 21.88 7.87
CA PRO A 652 -15.57 21.74 7.65
C PRO A 652 -15.90 21.33 6.22
N LEU A 653 -16.85 20.40 6.06
CA LEU A 653 -17.46 20.05 4.77
C LEU A 653 -18.87 20.61 4.67
N ALA A 654 -19.54 20.83 5.80
CA ALA A 654 -20.84 21.49 5.87
C ALA A 654 -20.96 22.33 7.15
N ALA A 655 -21.66 23.46 7.06
CA ALA A 655 -21.95 24.36 8.17
C ALA A 655 -23.33 25.03 7.99
N ARG A 656 -23.96 25.42 9.10
CA ARG A 656 -25.15 26.28 9.12
C ARG A 656 -24.72 27.72 9.45
N ILE A 657 -25.16 28.66 8.62
CA ILE A 657 -24.94 30.11 8.81
C ILE A 657 -26.30 30.79 8.72
N GLY A 658 -26.88 31.15 9.87
CA GLY A 658 -28.25 31.66 9.92
C GLY A 658 -29.24 30.65 9.31
N ASP A 659 -29.94 31.06 8.26
CA ASP A 659 -30.92 30.26 7.51
C ASP A 659 -30.30 29.48 6.33
N ARG A 660 -28.96 29.40 6.24
CA ARG A 660 -28.25 28.79 5.11
C ARG A 660 -27.49 27.55 5.50
N PHE A 661 -27.63 26.51 4.69
CA PHE A 661 -26.78 25.33 4.71
C PHE A 661 -25.66 25.53 3.69
N VAL A 662 -24.43 25.65 4.16
CA VAL A 662 -23.23 25.88 3.33
C VAL A 662 -22.41 24.60 3.30
N THR A 663 -22.04 24.11 2.11
CA THR A 663 -21.30 22.86 1.98
C THR A 663 -20.44 22.82 0.72
N THR A 664 -19.40 22.00 0.75
CA THR A 664 -18.63 21.60 -0.42
C THR A 664 -19.14 20.32 -1.07
N LEU A 665 -20.12 19.62 -0.48
CA LEU A 665 -20.77 18.46 -1.10
C LEU A 665 -21.46 18.89 -2.41
N LEU A 666 -21.45 18.01 -3.42
CA LEU A 666 -21.80 18.33 -4.80
C LEU A 666 -23.07 17.59 -5.28
N PRO A 667 -24.26 17.86 -4.72
CA PRO A 667 -25.48 17.20 -5.15
C PRO A 667 -25.81 17.42 -6.64
N GLY A 668 -25.30 18.48 -7.27
CA GLY A 668 -25.53 18.83 -8.68
C GLY A 668 -24.29 19.10 -9.54
N CYS A 669 -23.09 18.72 -9.08
CA CYS A 669 -21.84 18.87 -9.85
C CYS A 669 -21.03 17.58 -9.74
N PRO A 670 -21.29 16.58 -10.59
CA PRO A 670 -20.70 15.24 -10.46
C PRO A 670 -19.16 15.23 -10.58
N ARG A 671 -18.53 14.32 -9.85
CA ARG A 671 -17.14 13.87 -10.06
C ARG A 671 -17.08 12.34 -10.19
N GLY A 672 -16.21 11.83 -11.06
CA GLY A 672 -16.00 10.39 -11.26
C GLY A 672 -17.32 9.65 -11.48
N ASP A 673 -17.56 8.61 -10.67
CA ASP A 673 -18.78 7.80 -10.66
C ASP A 673 -19.97 8.45 -9.89
N GLN A 674 -20.12 9.78 -9.96
CA GLN A 674 -21.35 10.49 -9.56
C GLN A 674 -22.32 10.69 -10.73
N PRO A 675 -23.64 10.48 -10.54
CA PRO A 675 -24.63 10.72 -11.59
C PRO A 675 -24.60 12.19 -12.04
N PRO A 676 -24.55 12.46 -13.35
CA PRO A 676 -24.32 13.80 -13.85
C PRO A 676 -25.52 14.74 -13.74
N ASP A 677 -26.70 14.17 -13.55
CA ASP A 677 -27.95 14.86 -13.43
C ASP A 677 -28.44 14.72 -11.98
N PRO A 678 -28.49 15.80 -11.17
CA PRO A 678 -28.93 15.75 -9.78
C PRO A 678 -30.32 15.11 -9.62
N SER A 679 -31.21 15.31 -10.59
CA SER A 679 -32.56 14.72 -10.57
C SER A 679 -32.56 13.20 -10.71
N LYS A 680 -31.43 12.64 -11.17
CA LYS A 680 -31.19 11.20 -11.31
C LYS A 680 -30.23 10.68 -10.26
N ASN A 681 -29.88 11.49 -9.27
CA ASN A 681 -29.01 11.12 -8.16
C ASN A 681 -29.83 10.93 -6.88
N PRO A 682 -30.20 9.69 -6.51
CA PRO A 682 -30.89 9.41 -5.25
C PRO A 682 -30.22 10.03 -4.02
N ALA A 683 -28.89 9.98 -3.94
CA ALA A 683 -28.17 10.55 -2.81
C ALA A 683 -28.31 12.07 -2.74
N ALA A 684 -28.38 12.76 -3.87
CA ALA A 684 -28.61 14.22 -3.92
C ALA A 684 -29.99 14.58 -3.35
N HIS A 685 -31.03 13.84 -3.71
CA HIS A 685 -32.39 14.08 -3.19
C HIS A 685 -32.44 13.88 -1.67
N ASP A 686 -31.84 12.81 -1.18
CA ASP A 686 -31.82 12.51 0.25
C ASP A 686 -30.95 13.51 1.03
N PHE A 687 -29.86 13.98 0.42
CA PHE A 687 -29.00 15.00 1.01
C PHE A 687 -29.72 16.34 1.14
N LEU A 688 -30.49 16.74 0.13
CA LEU A 688 -31.27 17.96 0.18
C LEU A 688 -32.38 17.89 1.24
N ARG A 689 -32.98 16.72 1.48
CA ARG A 689 -33.91 16.52 2.63
C ARG A 689 -33.22 16.70 3.96
N LEU A 690 -32.03 16.12 4.12
CA LEU A 690 -31.22 16.29 5.33
C LEU A 690 -30.91 17.77 5.55
N ALA A 691 -30.44 18.48 4.52
CA ALA A 691 -30.11 19.90 4.61
C ALA A 691 -31.33 20.73 5.02
N GLN A 692 -32.50 20.47 4.41
CA GLN A 692 -33.76 21.11 4.80
C GLN A 692 -34.10 20.84 6.27
N ARG A 693 -34.01 19.58 6.70
CA ARG A 693 -34.30 19.19 8.09
C ARG A 693 -33.41 19.91 9.11
N ILE A 694 -32.13 20.09 8.79
CA ILE A 694 -31.18 20.82 9.64
C ILE A 694 -31.52 22.32 9.70
N LEU A 695 -31.99 22.91 8.60
CA LEU A 695 -32.41 24.32 8.60
C LEU A 695 -33.73 24.54 9.34
N GLU A 696 -34.57 23.52 9.43
CA GLU A 696 -35.82 23.53 10.18
C GLU A 696 -35.65 23.20 11.66
N SER A 697 -34.50 22.65 12.08
CA SER A 697 -34.20 22.43 13.50
C SER A 697 -33.74 23.73 14.17
N GLU A 698 -34.38 24.06 15.29
CA GLU A 698 -34.10 25.25 16.12
C GLU A 698 -32.71 25.20 16.77
#